data_AF-A0A094A305-F1
#
_entry.id   AF-A0A094A305-F1
#
_cell.length_a   1.000
_cell.length_b   1.000
_cell.length_c   1.000
_cell.angle_alpha   90.00
_cell.angle_beta   90.00
_cell.angle_gamma   90.00
#
_symmetry.space_group_name_H-M   'P 1'
#
loop_
_entity.id
_entity.type
_entity.pdbx_description
1 polymer ?
#
loop_
_entity_poly.entity_id
_entity_poly.type
_entity_poly.pdbx_seq_one_letter_code
_entity_poly.pdbx_strand_id
1 'polypeptide(L)'
;MGTFAQLCSIAGVTSFLSIGFLPQHRQFLLGSPGYVLAFIQYLILEIALWGVWGTAFSWGNGRHYGMKRQHGRYKDDALREVLVTKCYDFEKPRPLSRLAIHFFGLAMPFVEGDKHKFQRKMVAPAFAFKHIKDLCPTFWDMSAEIVSILTEEVKKGAGTPKVTNGNLSPVAPDQAVLEIVKWWKAITLDIMGVAGMGQDFKSRYSEDHPLKQAYFNLFRPNWEAAYSVFARLVVPVWAFKYIPIKMNSVMEESRKTIRDNCLQLIRTKSAQLAKNELTDLDILSCAIQSGGFTEQGIIDEMTIFLLAGHESTSVAMTWATYALSQYPEVQTQLRAEVRANLPSPSGSNTKVTSLDIEHIPYLTAVCNEVMRFYDVFAWTFREAVKDTTILGQKIPKGTKLVIPVSAVHRDRKIWGDGADSFNPDRWMPGNANSSLGGASSNFAFMAFNKGPRTCIGESFARAEFACLLAAWVGRFEFELNDPRELDDKNYELAGGFTIGPVNGLDIKEKADNNDTVHHEQAGRDNLKSASPPSLDANLVYDNDEEEPEIHTRTYLALVAMFTLNLVQVLALQGPPAVEKISNDPVRETWVPNALSLVQAVVAPVICSASDTFQARKSLLIGCSLISFIGAAIAPGSKDIYRLIVAQILIGFGFATVPLAYCVPSEVLPKRWRPMVQAGMPYSGPDPLYYDANRIRKDLGANARHPSPLPPYG
;
A
#
# COMPACT_ATOMS: atom_id res chain seq x y z
N MET A 1 -34.99 -10.30 -10.91
CA MET A 1 -34.03 -11.25 -10.28
C MET A 1 -33.77 -12.50 -11.12
N GLY A 2 -34.74 -13.06 -11.87
CA GLY A 2 -34.52 -14.27 -12.69
C GLY A 2 -33.59 -14.13 -13.91
N THR A 3 -33.53 -12.95 -14.54
CA THR A 3 -32.74 -12.70 -15.76
C THR A 3 -31.24 -12.45 -15.48
N PHE A 4 -30.88 -12.01 -14.28
CA PHE A 4 -29.48 -11.82 -13.86
C PHE A 4 -28.79 -13.15 -13.56
N ALA A 5 -29.54 -14.14 -13.06
CA ALA A 5 -29.04 -15.49 -12.80
C ALA A 5 -28.73 -16.29 -14.08
N GLN A 6 -29.48 -16.06 -15.17
CA GLN A 6 -29.22 -16.70 -16.47
C GLN A 6 -27.99 -16.15 -17.19
N LEU A 7 -27.70 -14.84 -17.10
CA LEU A 7 -26.49 -14.25 -17.66
C LEU A 7 -25.21 -14.71 -16.92
N CYS A 8 -25.28 -14.89 -15.59
CA CYS A 8 -24.17 -15.44 -14.82
C CYS A 8 -23.87 -16.92 -15.14
N SER A 9 -24.84 -17.67 -15.67
CA SER A 9 -24.65 -19.08 -16.03
C SER A 9 -24.02 -19.28 -17.42
N ILE A 10 -24.12 -18.28 -18.31
CA ILE A 10 -23.55 -18.33 -19.67
C ILE A 10 -22.08 -17.86 -19.68
N ALA A 11 -21.67 -17.02 -18.73
CA ALA A 11 -20.32 -16.45 -18.67
C ALA A 11 -19.28 -17.26 -17.85
N GLY A 12 -19.66 -18.36 -17.18
CA GLY A 12 -18.70 -19.18 -16.41
C GLY A 12 -18.01 -18.47 -15.23
N VAL A 13 -18.47 -17.27 -14.83
CA VAL A 13 -17.85 -16.43 -13.78
C VAL A 13 -18.21 -16.89 -12.36
N THR A 14 -19.19 -17.78 -12.20
CA THR A 14 -19.64 -18.27 -10.88
C THR A 14 -18.61 -19.15 -10.15
N SER A 15 -17.62 -19.70 -10.85
CA SER A 15 -16.64 -20.60 -10.24
C SER A 15 -15.48 -19.90 -9.51
N PHE A 16 -15.26 -18.59 -9.77
CA PHE A 16 -14.20 -17.81 -9.10
C PHE A 16 -14.73 -17.04 -7.88
N LEU A 17 -15.99 -16.61 -7.92
CA LEU A 17 -16.65 -15.86 -6.83
C LEU A 17 -17.20 -16.74 -5.69
N SER A 18 -17.15 -18.07 -5.85
CA SER A 18 -17.60 -19.05 -4.85
C SER A 18 -16.47 -19.54 -3.93
N ILE A 19 -15.25 -19.03 -4.08
CA ILE A 19 -14.17 -19.25 -3.12
C ILE A 19 -14.54 -18.46 -1.87
N GLY A 20 -14.84 -19.15 -0.76
CA GLY A 20 -15.28 -18.53 0.51
C GLY A 20 -14.32 -17.47 1.05
N PHE A 21 -14.53 -16.24 0.58
CA PHE A 21 -14.15 -14.98 1.19
C PHE A 21 -15.16 -14.68 2.28
N LEU A 22 -14.68 -14.61 3.53
CA LEU A 22 -15.43 -14.07 4.65
C LEU A 22 -15.81 -12.60 4.37
N PRO A 23 -16.86 -12.05 5.01
CA PRO A 23 -17.40 -10.72 4.71
C PRO A 23 -16.35 -9.60 4.66
N GLN A 24 -15.33 -9.68 5.52
CA GLN A 24 -14.17 -8.76 5.59
C GLN A 24 -13.29 -8.73 4.32
N HIS A 25 -13.28 -9.79 3.50
CA HIS A 25 -12.53 -9.84 2.23
C HIS A 25 -13.41 -9.72 0.98
N ARG A 26 -14.75 -9.78 1.10
CA ARG A 26 -15.65 -9.46 -0.02
C ARG A 26 -15.66 -7.96 -0.32
N GLN A 27 -15.49 -7.11 0.69
CA GLN A 27 -15.34 -5.66 0.51
C GLN A 27 -13.90 -5.24 0.21
N PHE A 28 -12.89 -6.06 0.52
CA PHE A 28 -11.48 -5.79 0.21
C PHE A 28 -11.19 -5.71 -1.30
N LEU A 29 -12.01 -6.36 -2.13
CA LEU A 29 -11.95 -6.25 -3.61
C LEU A 29 -12.83 -5.12 -4.18
N LEU A 30 -13.78 -4.58 -3.41
CA LEU A 30 -14.89 -3.76 -3.93
C LEU A 30 -15.08 -2.40 -3.22
N GLY A 31 -14.40 -2.13 -2.12
CA GLY A 31 -14.74 -1.04 -1.18
C GLY A 31 -13.79 0.16 -1.14
N SER A 32 -12.67 0.15 -1.89
CA SER A 32 -11.70 1.25 -1.88
C SER A 32 -11.35 1.69 -3.31
N PRO A 33 -11.47 2.99 -3.66
CA PRO A 33 -11.07 3.53 -4.95
C PRO A 33 -9.60 3.22 -5.29
N GLY A 34 -8.73 3.18 -4.27
CA GLY A 34 -7.31 2.84 -4.40
C GLY A 34 -7.06 1.38 -4.76
N TYR A 35 -7.92 0.45 -4.33
CA TYR A 35 -7.82 -0.97 -4.70
C TYR A 35 -8.46 -1.27 -6.04
N VAL A 36 -9.58 -0.64 -6.39
CA VAL A 36 -10.11 -0.71 -7.75
C VAL A 36 -9.09 -0.10 -8.70
N LEU A 37 -8.37 0.97 -8.33
CA LEU A 37 -7.25 1.49 -9.10
C LEU A 37 -6.01 0.60 -9.08
N ALA A 38 -5.61 -0.05 -7.99
CA ALA A 38 -4.45 -0.96 -7.97
C ALA A 38 -4.75 -2.29 -8.70
N PHE A 39 -5.98 -2.78 -8.60
CA PHE A 39 -6.51 -3.93 -9.32
C PHE A 39 -6.73 -3.59 -10.78
N ILE A 40 -7.27 -2.41 -11.13
CA ILE A 40 -7.35 -1.90 -12.50
C ILE A 40 -5.97 -1.55 -13.02
N GLN A 41 -5.00 -1.13 -12.22
CA GLN A 41 -3.62 -0.85 -12.64
C GLN A 41 -2.85 -2.15 -12.82
N TYR A 42 -3.18 -3.20 -12.07
CA TYR A 42 -2.77 -4.59 -12.31
C TYR A 42 -3.48 -5.20 -13.54
N LEU A 43 -4.77 -4.92 -13.73
CA LEU A 43 -5.55 -5.36 -14.89
C LEU A 43 -5.12 -4.59 -16.15
N ILE A 44 -4.73 -3.33 -16.03
CA ILE A 44 -4.15 -2.47 -17.06
C ILE A 44 -2.69 -2.87 -17.27
N LEU A 45 -1.96 -3.31 -16.25
CA LEU A 45 -0.67 -3.98 -16.44
C LEU A 45 -0.84 -5.29 -17.20
N GLU A 46 -1.83 -6.11 -16.85
CA GLU A 46 -2.14 -7.34 -17.57
C GLU A 46 -2.60 -7.02 -19.00
N ILE A 47 -3.54 -6.09 -19.20
CA ILE A 47 -4.06 -5.67 -20.50
C ILE A 47 -2.97 -4.97 -21.33
N ALA A 48 -2.04 -4.21 -20.73
CA ALA A 48 -0.91 -3.61 -21.43
C ALA A 48 0.19 -4.63 -21.73
N LEU A 49 0.44 -5.58 -20.84
CA LEU A 49 1.35 -6.72 -21.10
C LEU A 49 0.76 -7.68 -22.14
N TRP A 50 -0.57 -7.76 -22.25
CA TRP A 50 -1.29 -8.54 -23.26
C TRP A 50 -1.49 -7.78 -24.58
N GLY A 51 -1.58 -6.45 -24.53
CA GLY A 51 -1.78 -5.58 -25.70
C GLY A 51 -0.54 -5.40 -26.57
N VAL A 52 0.66 -5.59 -26.02
CA VAL A 52 1.93 -5.45 -26.75
C VAL A 52 2.33 -6.76 -27.48
N TRP A 53 1.70 -7.90 -27.15
CA TRP A 53 1.99 -9.19 -27.78
C TRP A 53 0.70 -9.88 -28.21
N GLY A 54 0.07 -9.33 -29.25
CA GLY A 54 -0.92 -10.06 -30.02
C GLY A 54 -0.23 -11.11 -30.88
N THR A 55 -0.41 -12.40 -30.55
CA THR A 55 -0.69 -13.47 -31.53
C THR A 55 -1.08 -14.76 -30.80
N ALA A 56 -2.23 -15.32 -31.21
CA ALA A 56 -2.79 -16.64 -30.89
C ALA A 56 -3.41 -16.86 -29.49
N PHE A 57 -4.66 -16.40 -29.32
CA PHE A 57 -5.59 -17.03 -28.39
C PHE A 57 -6.32 -18.17 -29.10
N SER A 58 -5.79 -19.38 -28.95
CA SER A 58 -6.59 -20.60 -29.00
C SER A 58 -7.24 -20.75 -27.63
N TRP A 59 -8.57 -20.85 -27.58
CA TRP A 59 -9.29 -21.17 -26.36
C TRP A 59 -9.00 -22.64 -25.99
N GLY A 60 -7.90 -22.81 -25.26
CA GLY A 60 -7.40 -24.08 -24.75
C GLY A 60 -6.10 -23.84 -23.98
N ASN A 61 -6.14 -23.94 -22.65
CA ASN A 61 -4.98 -23.97 -21.73
C ASN A 61 -4.27 -22.65 -21.32
N GLY A 62 -5.00 -21.58 -20.97
CA GLY A 62 -4.43 -20.42 -20.25
C GLY A 62 -4.32 -20.67 -18.73
N ARG A 63 -3.12 -21.01 -18.22
CA ARG A 63 -2.90 -21.46 -16.82
C ARG A 63 -2.43 -20.32 -15.91
N HIS A 64 -3.35 -19.60 -15.28
CA HIS A 64 -3.10 -18.97 -13.98
C HIS A 64 -3.39 -20.02 -12.89
N TYR A 65 -2.34 -20.60 -12.32
CA TYR A 65 -2.49 -21.48 -11.15
C TYR A 65 -2.51 -20.64 -9.87
N GLY A 66 -3.70 -20.22 -9.45
CA GLY A 66 -3.93 -20.08 -8.02
C GLY A 66 -3.85 -21.47 -7.40
N MET A 67 -3.05 -21.68 -6.35
CA MET A 67 -3.07 -22.93 -5.57
C MET A 67 -4.52 -23.22 -5.19
N LYS A 68 -5.17 -24.17 -5.89
CA LYS A 68 -6.56 -24.50 -5.62
C LYS A 68 -6.67 -25.07 -4.21
N ARG A 69 -7.68 -24.56 -3.51
CA ARG A 69 -8.04 -24.84 -2.11
C ARG A 69 -8.42 -26.31 -1.94
N GLN A 70 -7.49 -27.20 -1.57
CA GLN A 70 -7.83 -28.55 -1.08
C GLN A 70 -6.84 -29.01 0.00
N HIS A 71 -7.41 -29.44 1.15
CA HIS A 71 -6.81 -30.09 2.32
C HIS A 71 -5.48 -29.50 2.87
N GLY A 72 -5.49 -29.01 4.12
CA GLY A 72 -4.40 -28.23 4.76
C GLY A 72 -2.98 -28.81 4.61
N ARG A 73 -2.80 -30.13 4.61
CA ARG A 73 -1.49 -30.78 4.38
C ARG A 73 -0.87 -30.48 3.01
N TYR A 74 -1.67 -30.34 1.95
CA TYR A 74 -1.14 -30.09 0.60
C TYR A 74 -0.62 -28.66 0.41
N LYS A 75 -1.13 -27.68 1.18
CA LYS A 75 -0.67 -26.28 1.06
C LYS A 75 0.76 -26.12 1.56
N ASP A 76 1.09 -26.74 2.69
CA ASP A 76 2.43 -26.67 3.29
C ASP A 76 3.48 -27.34 2.40
N ASP A 77 3.17 -28.50 1.85
CA ASP A 77 4.06 -29.21 0.95
C ASP A 77 4.34 -28.42 -0.33
N ALA A 78 3.34 -27.73 -0.86
CA ALA A 78 3.50 -26.92 -2.04
C ALA A 78 4.25 -25.60 -1.76
N LEU A 79 4.03 -24.95 -0.60
CA LEU A 79 4.85 -23.82 -0.17
C LEU A 79 6.30 -24.23 0.05
N ARG A 80 6.53 -25.37 0.70
CA ARG A 80 7.86 -25.97 0.87
C ARG A 80 8.51 -26.25 -0.47
N GLU A 81 7.76 -26.79 -1.43
CA GLU A 81 8.29 -27.10 -2.75
C GLU A 81 8.72 -25.83 -3.50
N VAL A 82 7.87 -24.81 -3.52
CA VAL A 82 8.14 -23.55 -4.22
C VAL A 82 9.22 -22.72 -3.53
N LEU A 83 9.21 -22.63 -2.20
CA LEU A 83 10.09 -21.73 -1.44
C LEU A 83 11.40 -22.36 -1.00
N VAL A 84 11.46 -23.69 -0.88
CA VAL A 84 12.62 -24.41 -0.33
C VAL A 84 13.26 -25.32 -1.37
N THR A 85 12.56 -26.38 -1.79
CA THR A 85 13.21 -27.45 -2.58
C THR A 85 13.45 -27.06 -4.03
N LYS A 86 12.56 -26.24 -4.62
CA LYS A 86 12.63 -25.76 -6.01
C LYS A 86 12.72 -24.23 -6.09
N CYS A 87 13.30 -23.59 -5.09
CA CYS A 87 13.32 -22.12 -4.98
C CYS A 87 13.99 -21.38 -6.14
N TYR A 88 14.86 -22.04 -6.92
CA TYR A 88 15.49 -21.47 -8.11
C TYR A 88 14.81 -21.89 -9.43
N ASP A 89 13.82 -22.80 -9.37
CA ASP A 89 12.92 -23.06 -10.49
C ASP A 89 11.82 -21.98 -10.56
N PHE A 90 11.60 -21.30 -9.43
CA PHE A 90 10.62 -20.25 -9.22
C PHE A 90 11.34 -18.95 -8.87
N GLU A 91 11.68 -18.14 -9.88
CA GLU A 91 12.36 -16.86 -9.70
C GLU A 91 11.35 -15.71 -9.53
N LYS A 92 11.80 -14.51 -9.15
CA LYS A 92 10.93 -13.33 -9.19
C LYS A 92 10.57 -12.97 -10.64
N PRO A 93 9.32 -12.55 -10.93
CA PRO A 93 8.92 -12.17 -12.29
C PRO A 93 9.82 -11.07 -12.86
N ARG A 94 10.34 -11.28 -14.08
CA ARG A 94 11.35 -10.38 -14.70
C ARG A 94 10.93 -8.91 -14.76
N PRO A 95 9.68 -8.54 -15.09
CA PRO A 95 9.27 -7.13 -15.11
C PRO A 95 9.38 -6.47 -13.73
N LEU A 96 8.98 -7.19 -12.67
CA LEU A 96 9.05 -6.70 -11.29
C LEU A 96 10.51 -6.55 -10.84
N SER A 97 11.36 -7.55 -11.12
CA SER A 97 12.78 -7.47 -10.79
C SER A 97 13.49 -6.35 -11.54
N ARG A 98 13.20 -6.14 -12.84
CA ARG A 98 13.79 -5.03 -13.61
C ARG A 98 13.42 -3.66 -13.05
N LEU A 99 12.16 -3.48 -12.67
CA LEU A 99 11.70 -2.24 -12.05
C LEU A 99 12.43 -2.00 -10.73
N ALA A 100 12.54 -3.01 -9.88
CA ALA A 100 13.25 -2.89 -8.62
C ALA A 100 14.75 -2.62 -8.79
N ILE A 101 15.41 -3.29 -9.73
CA ILE A 101 16.83 -3.06 -10.05
C ILE A 101 17.07 -1.62 -10.54
N HIS A 102 16.11 -1.02 -11.24
CA HIS A 102 16.21 0.38 -11.65
C HIS A 102 16.27 1.33 -10.44
N PHE A 103 15.49 1.07 -9.40
CA PHE A 103 15.44 1.91 -8.20
C PHE A 103 16.54 1.62 -7.19
N PHE A 104 16.91 0.35 -7.00
CA PHE A 104 17.79 -0.09 -5.90
C PHE A 104 19.13 -0.68 -6.36
N GLY A 105 19.35 -0.78 -7.68
CA GLY A 105 20.53 -1.41 -8.23
C GLY A 105 20.50 -2.95 -8.17
N LEU A 106 21.62 -3.58 -8.48
CA LEU A 106 21.78 -5.03 -8.55
C LEU A 106 22.06 -5.66 -7.17
N ALA A 107 21.19 -5.34 -6.21
CA ALA A 107 21.27 -5.80 -4.84
C ALA A 107 20.70 -7.21 -4.61
N MET A 108 21.11 -7.83 -3.50
CA MET A 108 20.80 -9.22 -3.10
C MET A 108 19.35 -9.63 -3.27
N PRO A 109 18.34 -8.84 -2.85
CA PRO A 109 16.96 -9.26 -3.00
C PRO A 109 16.53 -9.43 -4.46
N PHE A 110 17.12 -8.73 -5.43
CA PHE A 110 16.62 -8.69 -6.81
C PHE A 110 17.41 -9.56 -7.79
N VAL A 111 18.54 -10.12 -7.34
CA VAL A 111 19.29 -11.10 -8.11
C VAL A 111 18.81 -12.53 -7.82
N GLU A 112 19.09 -13.43 -8.74
CA GLU A 112 18.62 -14.82 -8.70
C GLU A 112 19.83 -15.79 -8.79
N GLY A 113 19.59 -17.08 -8.52
CA GLY A 113 20.59 -18.14 -8.67
C GLY A 113 21.86 -17.95 -7.82
N ASP A 114 23.02 -18.17 -8.44
CA ASP A 114 24.32 -18.15 -7.75
C ASP A 114 24.77 -16.74 -7.36
N LYS A 115 24.32 -15.70 -8.09
CA LYS A 115 24.59 -14.30 -7.70
C LYS A 115 23.94 -13.97 -6.35
N HIS A 116 22.69 -14.38 -6.16
CA HIS A 116 22.02 -14.25 -4.85
C HIS A 116 22.78 -15.00 -3.75
N LYS A 117 23.17 -16.26 -3.99
CA LYS A 117 23.91 -17.05 -3.00
C LYS A 117 25.22 -16.37 -2.62
N PHE A 118 25.94 -15.84 -3.61
CA PHE A 118 27.19 -15.12 -3.42
C PHE A 118 26.98 -13.87 -2.58
N GLN A 119 26.11 -12.94 -3.01
CA GLN A 119 25.88 -11.68 -2.30
C GLN A 119 25.40 -11.93 -0.87
N ARG A 120 24.44 -12.85 -0.68
CA ARG A 120 23.96 -13.26 0.65
C ARG A 120 25.10 -13.79 1.53
N LYS A 121 26.00 -14.61 0.99
CA LYS A 121 27.14 -15.16 1.74
C LYS A 121 28.10 -14.07 2.20
N MET A 122 28.36 -13.06 1.37
CA MET A 122 29.32 -11.99 1.69
C MET A 122 28.84 -11.10 2.84
N VAL A 123 27.53 -10.85 2.96
CA VAL A 123 26.96 -10.01 4.02
C VAL A 123 26.42 -10.79 5.22
N ALA A 124 26.36 -12.13 5.15
CA ALA A 124 25.86 -12.99 6.22
C ALA A 124 26.52 -12.79 7.60
N PRO A 125 27.83 -12.47 7.73
CA PRO A 125 28.44 -12.25 9.04
C PRO A 125 27.78 -11.12 9.85
N ALA A 126 27.31 -10.05 9.20
CA ALA A 126 26.57 -8.95 9.83
C ALA A 126 25.20 -9.37 10.38
N PHE A 127 24.72 -10.56 10.04
CA PHE A 127 23.45 -11.12 10.52
C PHE A 127 23.67 -12.37 11.38
N ALA A 128 24.91 -12.62 11.81
CA ALA A 128 25.21 -13.73 12.71
C ALA A 128 24.53 -13.53 14.07
N PHE A 129 23.95 -14.61 14.61
CA PHE A 129 23.17 -14.57 15.85
C PHE A 129 23.87 -13.84 17.01
N LYS A 130 25.17 -14.13 17.23
CA LYS A 130 25.96 -13.48 18.28
C LYS A 130 26.04 -11.96 18.06
N HIS A 131 26.32 -11.53 16.83
CA HIS A 131 26.42 -10.10 16.52
C HIS A 131 25.09 -9.37 16.74
N ILE A 132 23.97 -9.97 16.33
CA ILE A 132 22.63 -9.40 16.61
C ILE A 132 22.38 -9.23 18.11
N LYS A 133 22.80 -10.19 18.93
CA LYS A 133 22.72 -10.07 20.40
C LYS A 133 23.55 -8.93 20.95
N ASP A 134 24.73 -8.70 20.36
CA ASP A 134 25.63 -7.61 20.74
C ASP A 134 25.07 -6.22 20.32
N LEU A 135 24.15 -6.16 19.36
CA LEU A 135 23.46 -4.94 18.92
C LEU A 135 22.24 -4.55 19.78
N CYS A 136 21.71 -5.47 20.60
CA CYS A 136 20.53 -5.19 21.43
C CYS A 136 20.67 -3.96 22.35
N PRO A 137 21.83 -3.71 23.00
CA PRO A 137 22.04 -2.47 23.75
C PRO A 137 21.89 -1.22 22.87
N THR A 138 22.41 -1.24 21.64
CA THR A 138 22.25 -0.12 20.71
C THR A 138 20.79 0.11 20.33
N PHE A 139 20.04 -0.97 20.08
CA PHE A 139 18.60 -0.86 19.82
C PHE A 139 17.86 -0.25 21.01
N TRP A 140 18.19 -0.67 22.23
CA TRP A 140 17.58 -0.14 23.44
C TRP A 140 17.92 1.34 23.65
N ASP A 141 19.20 1.73 23.54
CA ASP A 141 19.64 3.11 23.74
C ASP A 141 18.94 4.06 22.77
N MET A 142 18.83 3.68 21.49
CA MET A 142 18.09 4.45 20.49
C MET A 142 16.58 4.48 20.76
N SER A 143 16.02 3.37 21.26
CA SER A 143 14.61 3.30 21.67
C SER A 143 14.32 4.20 22.88
N ALA A 144 15.22 4.27 23.85
CA ALA A 144 15.13 5.16 24.99
C ALA A 144 15.25 6.64 24.58
N GLU A 145 16.14 6.93 23.63
CA GLU A 145 16.34 8.29 23.11
C GLU A 145 15.09 8.81 22.39
N ILE A 146 14.47 8.01 21.51
CA ILE A 146 13.23 8.43 20.83
C ILE A 146 12.07 8.61 21.80
N VAL A 147 11.97 7.75 22.83
CA VAL A 147 10.97 7.88 23.90
C VAL A 147 11.17 9.18 24.69
N SER A 148 12.41 9.59 24.94
CA SER A 148 12.72 10.87 25.58
C SER A 148 12.29 12.05 24.71
N ILE A 149 12.65 12.05 23.43
CA ILE A 149 12.25 13.11 22.47
C ILE A 149 10.73 13.25 22.44
N LEU A 150 10.02 12.13 22.34
CA LEU A 150 8.56 12.13 22.25
C LEU A 150 7.89 12.48 23.56
N THR A 151 8.48 12.12 24.70
CA THR A 151 7.98 12.59 26.00
C THR A 151 7.99 14.12 26.04
N GLU A 152 9.03 14.77 25.51
CA GLU A 152 9.08 16.23 25.41
C GLU A 152 8.09 16.78 24.39
N GLU A 153 7.87 16.10 23.25
CA GLU A 153 6.84 16.51 22.28
C GLU A 153 5.42 16.37 22.83
N VAL A 154 5.13 15.32 23.58
CA VAL A 154 3.85 15.14 24.29
C VAL A 154 3.66 16.27 25.30
N LYS A 155 4.68 16.63 26.08
CA LYS A 155 4.61 17.77 27.03
C LYS A 155 4.36 19.10 26.32
N LYS A 156 4.97 19.33 25.15
CA LYS A 156 4.76 20.55 24.36
C LYS A 156 3.36 20.62 23.74
N GLY A 157 2.87 19.48 23.25
CA GLY A 157 1.55 19.36 22.62
C GLY A 157 0.39 19.17 23.61
N ALA A 158 0.69 19.05 24.90
CA ALA A 158 -0.27 18.71 25.95
C ALA A 158 -1.44 19.68 25.97
N GLY A 159 -2.67 19.17 25.85
CA GLY A 159 -3.89 19.98 25.83
C GLY A 159 -4.11 20.85 24.59
N THR A 160 -3.31 20.68 23.53
CA THR A 160 -3.52 21.38 22.26
C THR A 160 -4.36 20.51 21.30
N PRO A 161 -5.55 20.96 20.87
CA PRO A 161 -6.34 20.24 19.88
C PRO A 161 -5.62 20.24 18.53
N LYS A 162 -5.43 19.06 17.95
CA LYS A 162 -4.96 18.92 16.57
C LYS A 162 -6.17 18.76 15.65
N VAL A 163 -6.14 19.47 14.52
CA VAL A 163 -7.12 19.24 13.44
C VAL A 163 -6.64 18.07 12.61
N THR A 164 -7.31 16.93 12.74
CA THR A 164 -7.07 15.74 11.91
C THR A 164 -8.29 15.52 11.03
N ASN A 165 -8.09 15.40 9.71
CA ASN A 165 -9.17 15.16 8.74
C ASN A 165 -10.38 16.12 8.85
N GLY A 166 -10.13 17.37 9.26
CA GLY A 166 -11.17 18.40 9.41
C GLY A 166 -11.94 18.39 10.73
N ASN A 167 -11.66 17.44 11.62
CA ASN A 167 -12.26 17.36 12.95
C ASN A 167 -11.27 17.82 14.03
N LEU A 168 -11.76 18.57 15.02
CA LEU A 168 -11.00 18.93 16.20
C LEU A 168 -11.02 17.74 17.17
N SER A 169 -9.85 17.22 17.51
CA SER A 169 -9.77 16.18 18.52
C SER A 169 -9.86 16.80 19.92
N PRO A 170 -10.77 16.32 20.79
CA PRO A 170 -10.71 16.67 22.21
C PRO A 170 -9.48 15.97 22.81
N VAL A 171 -8.59 16.77 23.39
CA VAL A 171 -7.33 16.32 23.99
C VAL A 171 -7.32 16.75 25.46
N ALA A 172 -7.07 15.83 26.37
CA ALA A 172 -6.94 16.16 27.79
C ALA A 172 -5.67 17.00 28.05
N PRO A 173 -5.60 17.75 29.17
CA PRO A 173 -4.44 18.59 29.47
C PRO A 173 -3.10 17.85 29.59
N ASP A 174 -3.12 16.54 29.77
CA ASP A 174 -1.97 15.62 29.90
C ASP A 174 -1.77 14.74 28.66
N GLN A 175 -2.53 14.96 27.59
CA GLN A 175 -2.48 14.19 26.35
C GLN A 175 -2.01 15.06 25.18
N ALA A 176 -1.39 14.44 24.17
CA ALA A 176 -1.07 15.07 22.90
C ALA A 176 -1.42 14.15 21.72
N VAL A 177 -1.81 14.72 20.57
CA VAL A 177 -2.04 13.96 19.33
C VAL A 177 -0.80 14.05 18.45
N LEU A 178 -0.13 12.92 18.23
CA LEU A 178 1.07 12.83 17.43
C LEU A 178 0.85 11.97 16.19
N GLU A 179 1.43 12.39 15.06
CA GLU A 179 1.56 11.53 13.88
C GLU A 179 2.79 10.66 14.10
N ILE A 180 2.61 9.38 14.37
CA ILE A 180 3.69 8.51 14.85
C ILE A 180 4.53 7.89 13.73
N VAL A 181 4.00 7.76 12.50
CA VAL A 181 4.70 7.08 11.41
C VAL A 181 5.96 7.84 11.01
N LYS A 182 5.95 9.19 11.03
CA LYS A 182 7.16 9.98 10.75
C LYS A 182 8.29 9.75 11.76
N TRP A 183 7.96 9.43 13.02
CA TRP A 183 8.93 9.15 14.07
C TRP A 183 9.48 7.75 13.91
N TRP A 184 8.61 6.77 13.65
CA TRP A 184 9.02 5.40 13.36
C TRP A 184 9.96 5.31 12.16
N LYS A 185 9.65 6.00 11.07
CA LYS A 185 10.52 6.05 9.89
C LYS A 185 11.89 6.69 10.16
N ALA A 186 11.96 7.67 11.08
CA ALA A 186 13.21 8.32 11.45
C ALA A 186 14.07 7.43 12.35
N ILE A 187 13.49 6.85 13.41
CA ILE A 187 14.26 6.05 14.37
C ILE A 187 14.77 4.75 13.75
N THR A 188 13.97 4.06 12.94
CA THR A 188 14.42 2.81 12.29
C THR A 188 15.49 3.09 11.22
N LEU A 189 15.47 4.28 10.59
CA LEU A 189 16.53 4.72 9.69
C LEU A 189 17.84 4.97 10.44
N ASP A 190 17.76 5.62 11.60
CA ASP A 190 18.92 5.88 12.46
C ASP A 190 19.49 4.57 13.04
N ILE A 191 18.63 3.64 13.49
CA ILE A 191 19.05 2.30 13.95
C ILE A 191 19.78 1.55 12.83
N MET A 192 19.23 1.54 11.62
CA MET A 192 19.90 0.94 10.46
C MET A 192 21.20 1.65 10.10
N GLY A 193 21.29 2.96 10.30
CA GLY A 193 22.53 3.71 10.16
C GLY A 193 23.60 3.23 11.13
N VAL A 194 23.28 3.20 12.43
CA VAL A 194 24.25 2.83 13.47
C VAL A 194 24.60 1.35 13.41
N ALA A 195 23.60 0.48 13.49
CA ALA A 195 23.81 -0.97 13.58
C ALA A 195 24.15 -1.61 12.22
N GLY A 196 23.63 -1.06 11.12
CA GLY A 196 23.85 -1.59 9.77
C GLY A 196 25.01 -0.97 9.02
N MET A 197 25.40 0.28 9.31
CA MET A 197 26.43 1.02 8.58
C MET A 197 27.51 1.65 9.47
N GLY A 198 27.38 1.59 10.80
CA GLY A 198 28.29 2.24 11.74
C GLY A 198 28.22 3.77 11.75
N GLN A 199 27.11 4.37 11.30
CA GLN A 199 26.93 5.82 11.31
C GLN A 199 25.53 6.23 11.77
N ASP A 200 25.47 7.09 12.78
CA ASP A 200 24.23 7.74 13.18
C ASP A 200 23.89 8.89 12.21
N PHE A 201 22.76 8.76 11.49
CA PHE A 201 22.25 9.81 10.60
C PHE A 201 21.57 10.95 11.36
N LYS A 202 21.18 10.74 12.62
CA LYS A 202 20.48 11.74 13.45
C LYS A 202 19.20 12.27 12.81
N SER A 203 18.54 11.47 11.97
CA SER A 203 17.32 11.86 11.28
C SER A 203 16.12 12.02 12.23
N ARG A 204 16.19 11.45 13.44
CA ARG A 204 15.22 11.67 14.53
C ARG A 204 15.14 13.10 15.03
N TYR A 205 16.18 13.92 14.82
CA TYR A 205 16.22 15.31 15.29
C TYR A 205 15.78 16.33 14.24
N SER A 206 15.69 15.93 12.97
CA SER A 206 15.40 16.85 11.87
C SER A 206 14.32 16.28 10.95
N GLU A 207 13.22 17.02 10.84
CA GLU A 207 12.12 16.65 9.94
C GLU A 207 12.57 16.68 8.46
N ASP A 208 13.48 17.60 8.12
CA ASP A 208 13.99 17.84 6.76
C ASP A 208 15.32 17.14 6.45
N HIS A 209 15.64 16.05 7.15
CA HIS A 209 16.90 15.34 6.90
C HIS A 209 16.98 14.84 5.43
N PRO A 210 18.01 15.21 4.63
CA PRO A 210 18.05 14.91 3.20
C PRO A 210 17.94 13.42 2.87
N LEU A 211 18.55 12.55 3.69
CA LEU A 211 18.46 11.10 3.50
C LEU A 211 17.05 10.57 3.78
N LYS A 212 16.37 11.11 4.80
CA LYS A 212 14.99 10.76 5.16
C LYS A 212 14.04 11.15 4.01
N GLN A 213 14.20 12.36 3.48
CA GLN A 213 13.43 12.83 2.33
C GLN A 213 13.71 12.01 1.06
N ALA A 214 14.97 11.66 0.78
CA ALA A 214 15.33 10.84 -0.37
C ALA A 214 14.66 9.46 -0.34
N TYR A 215 14.69 8.77 0.80
CA TYR A 215 13.98 7.49 0.96
C TYR A 215 12.46 7.65 0.93
N PHE A 216 11.91 8.68 1.58
CA PHE A 216 10.48 8.95 1.54
C PHE A 216 9.99 9.22 0.11
N ASN A 217 10.73 9.99 -0.68
CA ASN A 217 10.38 10.32 -2.06
C ASN A 217 10.41 9.10 -2.99
N LEU A 218 11.34 8.14 -2.77
CA LEU A 218 11.38 6.88 -3.53
C LEU A 218 10.10 6.05 -3.39
N PHE A 219 9.35 6.22 -2.29
CA PHE A 219 8.21 5.37 -1.96
C PHE A 219 6.89 6.10 -1.75
N ARG A 220 6.87 7.44 -1.84
CA ARG A 220 5.64 8.19 -1.68
C ARG A 220 4.63 7.69 -2.71
N PRO A 221 3.51 7.08 -2.30
CA PRO A 221 2.47 6.66 -3.21
C PRO A 221 1.86 7.93 -3.79
N ASN A 222 2.28 8.28 -5.00
CA ASN A 222 1.73 9.40 -5.73
C ASN A 222 1.39 8.93 -7.14
N TRP A 223 0.32 9.49 -7.67
CA TRP A 223 -0.19 9.09 -8.99
C TRP A 223 0.84 9.37 -10.10
N GLU A 224 1.77 10.31 -9.90
CA GLU A 224 2.88 10.60 -10.82
C GLU A 224 3.91 9.46 -10.89
N ALA A 225 4.23 8.83 -9.76
CA ALA A 225 5.12 7.69 -9.63
C ALA A 225 4.43 6.46 -10.21
N ALA A 226 3.16 6.25 -9.88
CA ALA A 226 2.33 5.19 -10.47
C ALA A 226 2.20 5.33 -12.00
N TYR A 227 2.01 6.56 -12.50
CA TYR A 227 2.02 6.90 -13.92
C TYR A 227 3.41 6.69 -14.54
N SER A 228 4.48 7.09 -13.85
CA SER A 228 5.85 6.88 -14.34
C SER A 228 6.18 5.39 -14.47
N VAL A 229 5.75 4.55 -13.53
CA VAL A 229 5.90 3.09 -13.57
C VAL A 229 5.05 2.50 -14.68
N PHE A 230 3.79 2.91 -14.79
CA PHE A 230 2.88 2.45 -15.84
C PHE A 230 3.41 2.80 -17.22
N ALA A 231 3.73 4.07 -17.45
CA ALA A 231 4.26 4.50 -18.71
C ALA A 231 5.57 3.71 -19.00
N ARG A 232 6.45 3.43 -18.03
CA ARG A 232 7.71 2.63 -18.19
C ARG A 232 7.49 1.18 -18.57
N LEU A 233 6.29 0.65 -18.36
CA LEU A 233 5.91 -0.69 -18.79
C LEU A 233 5.42 -0.71 -20.24
N VAL A 234 4.93 0.43 -20.76
CA VAL A 234 4.30 0.53 -22.10
C VAL A 234 5.19 1.25 -23.11
N VAL A 235 5.95 2.27 -22.69
CA VAL A 235 6.82 3.08 -23.53
C VAL A 235 8.27 2.58 -23.42
N PRO A 236 8.95 2.30 -24.55
CA PRO A 236 10.35 1.87 -24.55
C PRO A 236 11.27 2.84 -23.77
N VAL A 237 12.22 2.28 -23.01
CA VAL A 237 13.14 3.04 -22.12
C VAL A 237 13.84 4.21 -22.82
N TRP A 238 14.12 4.09 -24.13
CA TRP A 238 14.75 5.16 -24.91
C TRP A 238 13.84 6.37 -25.14
N ALA A 239 12.53 6.16 -25.30
CA ALA A 239 11.55 7.22 -25.55
C ALA A 239 11.20 7.97 -24.25
N PHE A 240 11.36 7.32 -23.10
CA PHE A 240 11.16 7.92 -21.79
C PHE A 240 12.06 9.09 -21.46
N LYS A 241 13.28 9.07 -21.99
CA LYS A 241 14.26 10.13 -21.78
C LYS A 241 13.76 11.49 -22.29
N TYR A 242 12.78 11.49 -23.19
CA TYR A 242 12.19 12.69 -23.78
C TYR A 242 10.86 13.11 -23.13
N ILE A 243 10.35 12.34 -22.16
CA ILE A 243 9.12 12.68 -21.44
C ILE A 243 9.50 13.46 -20.16
N PRO A 244 9.20 14.76 -20.07
CA PRO A 244 9.56 15.59 -18.92
C PRO A 244 8.61 15.31 -17.74
N ILE A 245 8.85 14.21 -17.02
CA ILE A 245 8.13 13.88 -15.77
C ILE A 245 8.94 14.43 -14.60
N LYS A 246 8.36 15.32 -13.81
CA LYS A 246 8.96 15.89 -12.58
C LYS A 246 9.46 14.80 -11.61
N MET A 247 8.76 13.66 -11.56
CA MET A 247 9.20 12.50 -10.79
C MET A 247 10.60 12.00 -11.19
N ASN A 248 10.98 12.05 -12.47
CA ASN A 248 12.30 11.58 -12.90
C ASN A 248 13.43 12.41 -12.27
N SER A 249 13.27 13.73 -12.16
CA SER A 249 14.27 14.58 -11.52
C SER A 249 14.32 14.36 -10.01
N VAL A 250 13.15 14.19 -9.35
CA VAL A 250 13.09 13.88 -7.92
C VAL A 250 13.74 12.53 -7.60
N MET A 251 13.50 11.51 -8.45
CA MET A 251 14.12 10.20 -8.31
C MET A 251 15.64 10.25 -8.52
N GLU A 252 16.10 11.03 -9.51
CA GLU A 252 17.54 11.21 -9.78
C GLU A 252 18.24 11.94 -8.63
N GLU A 253 17.64 13.00 -8.11
CA GLU A 253 18.15 13.72 -6.94
C GLU A 253 18.20 12.83 -5.69
N SER A 254 17.14 12.05 -5.45
CA SER A 254 17.09 11.09 -4.33
C SER A 254 18.17 10.02 -4.45
N ARG A 255 18.37 9.45 -5.65
CA ARG A 255 19.46 8.50 -5.93
C ARG A 255 20.83 9.14 -5.71
N LYS A 256 21.02 10.38 -6.15
CA LYS A 256 22.28 11.10 -5.97
C LYS A 256 22.58 11.30 -4.48
N THR A 257 21.62 11.78 -3.71
CA THR A 257 21.78 11.96 -2.25
C THR A 257 22.15 10.66 -1.55
N ILE A 258 21.45 9.57 -1.84
CA ILE A 258 21.75 8.25 -1.26
C ILE A 258 23.15 7.80 -1.67
N ARG A 259 23.49 7.91 -2.95
CA ARG A 259 24.79 7.53 -3.50
C ARG A 259 25.93 8.31 -2.85
N ASP A 260 25.82 9.62 -2.73
CA ASP A 260 26.87 10.47 -2.20
C ASP A 260 27.16 10.14 -0.73
N ASN A 261 26.11 9.89 0.07
CA ASN A 261 26.25 9.41 1.45
C ASN A 261 26.91 8.02 1.51
N CYS A 262 26.49 7.08 0.66
CA CYS A 262 27.10 5.76 0.59
C CYS A 262 28.59 5.83 0.21
N LEU A 263 28.95 6.67 -0.76
CA LEU A 263 30.34 6.86 -1.18
C LEU A 263 31.20 7.45 -0.06
N GLN A 264 30.68 8.42 0.70
CA GLN A 264 31.39 8.97 1.85
C GLN A 264 31.67 7.91 2.90
N LEU A 265 30.68 7.07 3.20
CA LEU A 265 30.81 5.93 4.13
C LEU A 265 31.83 4.90 3.65
N ILE A 266 31.74 4.49 2.38
CA ILE A 266 32.68 3.54 1.75
C ILE A 266 34.11 4.06 1.86
N ARG A 267 34.35 5.35 1.56
CA ARG A 267 35.69 5.95 1.65
C ARG A 267 36.23 5.92 3.07
N THR A 268 35.41 6.30 4.06
CA THR A 268 35.80 6.29 5.47
C THR A 268 36.17 4.88 5.92
N LYS A 269 35.32 3.89 5.67
CA LYS A 269 35.57 2.50 6.10
C LYS A 269 36.70 1.83 5.32
N SER A 270 36.85 2.14 4.03
CA SER A 270 37.98 1.64 3.23
C SER A 270 39.31 2.20 3.73
N ALA A 271 39.34 3.47 4.16
CA ALA A 271 40.53 4.07 4.77
C ALA A 271 40.87 3.44 6.13
N GLN A 272 39.86 3.13 6.95
CA GLN A 272 40.05 2.38 8.21
C GLN A 272 40.56 0.96 7.95
N LEU A 273 40.02 0.27 6.95
CA LEU A 273 40.48 -1.06 6.57
C LEU A 273 41.94 -1.05 6.10
N ALA A 274 42.34 -0.05 5.29
CA ALA A 274 43.72 0.10 4.85
C ALA A 274 44.71 0.33 6.01
N LYS A 275 44.24 0.86 7.14
CA LYS A 275 45.01 1.05 8.38
C LYS A 275 44.91 -0.13 9.36
N ASN A 276 44.18 -1.19 9.03
CA ASN A 276 43.80 -2.27 9.95
C ASN A 276 43.05 -1.80 11.21
N GLU A 277 42.30 -0.70 11.10
CA GLU A 277 41.51 -0.10 12.19
C GLU A 277 40.02 -0.49 12.12
N LEU A 278 39.58 -1.11 11.01
CA LEU A 278 38.18 -1.50 10.83
C LEU A 278 37.85 -2.78 11.62
N THR A 279 37.20 -2.60 12.77
CA THR A 279 36.80 -3.70 13.67
C THR A 279 35.29 -3.95 13.69
N ASP A 280 34.51 -3.10 13.04
CA ASP A 280 33.06 -3.20 13.02
C ASP A 280 32.57 -4.46 12.28
N LEU A 281 31.47 -5.04 12.76
CA LEU A 281 30.80 -6.21 12.15
C LEU A 281 29.49 -5.84 11.44
N ASP A 282 29.29 -4.57 11.07
CA ASP A 282 28.12 -4.12 10.34
C ASP A 282 28.13 -4.55 8.86
N ILE A 283 27.01 -4.31 8.17
CA ILE A 283 26.75 -4.76 6.80
C ILE A 283 27.79 -4.17 5.83
N LEU A 284 28.07 -2.87 5.96
CA LEU A 284 29.03 -2.18 5.09
C LEU A 284 30.44 -2.71 5.29
N SER A 285 30.86 -2.86 6.55
CA SER A 285 32.18 -3.41 6.88
C SER A 285 32.36 -4.82 6.33
N CYS A 286 31.35 -5.69 6.49
CA CYS A 286 31.36 -7.04 5.92
C CYS A 286 31.45 -7.02 4.39
N ALA A 287 30.68 -6.15 3.72
CA ALA A 287 30.70 -6.03 2.27
C ALA A 287 32.08 -5.59 1.74
N ILE A 288 32.72 -4.61 2.39
CA ILE A 288 34.06 -4.13 2.02
C ILE A 288 35.11 -5.22 2.29
N GLN A 289 35.13 -5.80 3.50
CA GLN A 289 36.10 -6.83 3.90
C GLN A 289 36.02 -8.09 3.04
N SER A 290 34.84 -8.41 2.50
CA SER A 290 34.66 -9.57 1.63
C SER A 290 35.50 -9.50 0.34
N GLY A 291 35.85 -8.29 -0.13
CA GLY A 291 36.49 -8.06 -1.43
C GLY A 291 35.66 -8.53 -2.64
N GLY A 292 34.42 -8.97 -2.42
CA GLY A 292 33.58 -9.63 -3.42
C GLY A 292 32.68 -8.68 -4.22
N PHE A 293 32.58 -7.42 -3.80
CA PHE A 293 31.75 -6.42 -4.44
C PHE A 293 32.59 -5.34 -5.13
N THR A 294 32.10 -4.85 -6.26
CA THR A 294 32.57 -3.56 -6.81
C THR A 294 32.04 -2.43 -5.94
N GLU A 295 32.63 -1.23 -6.04
CA GLU A 295 32.10 -0.03 -5.35
C GLU A 295 30.61 0.17 -5.65
N GLN A 296 30.21 0.03 -6.92
CA GLN A 296 28.80 0.10 -7.31
C GLN A 296 27.95 -1.00 -6.65
N GLY A 297 28.48 -2.22 -6.56
CA GLY A 297 27.79 -3.32 -5.87
C GLY A 297 27.58 -3.04 -4.38
N ILE A 298 28.55 -2.42 -3.71
CA ILE A 298 28.41 -2.01 -2.30
C ILE A 298 27.33 -0.93 -2.18
N ILE A 299 27.32 0.08 -3.05
CA ILE A 299 26.28 1.12 -3.06
C ILE A 299 24.88 0.52 -3.27
N ASP A 300 24.75 -0.43 -4.18
CA ASP A 300 23.49 -1.11 -4.46
C ASP A 300 23.00 -1.89 -3.21
N GLU A 301 23.88 -2.66 -2.56
CA GLU A 301 23.55 -3.36 -1.30
C GLU A 301 23.16 -2.37 -0.18
N MET A 302 23.95 -1.30 0.03
CA MET A 302 23.66 -0.31 1.06
C MET A 302 22.29 0.35 0.86
N THR A 303 21.98 0.71 -0.39
CA THR A 303 20.70 1.34 -0.77
C THR A 303 19.52 0.46 -0.38
N ILE A 304 19.60 -0.85 -0.66
CA ILE A 304 18.51 -1.77 -0.31
C ILE A 304 18.46 -2.08 1.18
N PHE A 305 19.59 -2.17 1.89
CA PHE A 305 19.59 -2.52 3.30
C PHE A 305 19.04 -1.38 4.16
N LEU A 306 19.43 -0.14 3.88
CA LEU A 306 18.87 1.04 4.53
C LEU A 306 17.36 1.10 4.33
N LEU A 307 16.89 0.87 3.11
CA LEU A 307 15.46 0.82 2.82
C LEU A 307 14.75 -0.33 3.55
N ALA A 308 15.23 -1.55 3.37
CA ALA A 308 14.56 -2.77 3.81
C ALA A 308 14.44 -2.82 5.34
N GLY A 309 15.47 -2.38 6.06
CA GLY A 309 15.45 -2.31 7.51
C GLY A 309 14.50 -1.24 8.05
N HIS A 310 14.53 -0.01 7.52
CA HIS A 310 13.76 1.07 8.13
C HIS A 310 12.26 1.04 7.79
N GLU A 311 11.89 0.80 6.53
CA GLU A 311 10.48 0.89 6.10
C GLU A 311 9.67 -0.30 6.66
N SER A 312 10.25 -1.50 6.69
CA SER A 312 9.53 -2.68 7.20
C SER A 312 9.29 -2.63 8.70
N THR A 313 10.31 -2.28 9.51
CA THR A 313 10.16 -2.15 10.96
C THR A 313 9.27 -0.97 11.33
N SER A 314 9.33 0.16 10.61
CA SER A 314 8.44 1.30 10.91
C SER A 314 6.96 1.00 10.65
N VAL A 315 6.64 0.22 9.61
CA VAL A 315 5.28 -0.27 9.37
C VAL A 315 4.87 -1.29 10.43
N ALA A 316 5.76 -2.19 10.84
CA ALA A 316 5.48 -3.11 11.95
C ALA A 316 5.18 -2.37 13.27
N MET A 317 5.94 -1.31 13.59
CA MET A 317 5.67 -0.43 14.73
C MET A 317 4.32 0.27 14.61
N THR A 318 4.00 0.80 13.43
CA THR A 318 2.69 1.41 13.15
C THR A 318 1.55 0.43 13.45
N TRP A 319 1.67 -0.82 12.97
CA TRP A 319 0.69 -1.86 13.25
C TRP A 319 0.65 -2.29 14.72
N ALA A 320 1.79 -2.29 15.41
CA ALA A 320 1.83 -2.56 16.84
C ALA A 320 1.07 -1.49 17.63
N THR A 321 1.29 -0.21 17.31
CA THR A 321 0.61 0.90 17.98
C THR A 321 -0.88 0.90 17.66
N TYR A 322 -1.26 0.55 16.44
CA TYR A 322 -2.66 0.35 16.05
C TYR A 322 -3.31 -0.78 16.85
N ALA A 323 -2.69 -1.97 16.85
CA ALA A 323 -3.19 -3.14 17.56
C ALA A 323 -3.36 -2.84 19.06
N LEU A 324 -2.34 -2.28 19.70
CA LEU A 324 -2.39 -1.99 21.13
C LEU A 324 -3.37 -0.86 21.48
N SER A 325 -3.74 0.01 20.53
CA SER A 325 -4.84 0.96 20.70
C SER A 325 -6.22 0.28 20.62
N GLN A 326 -6.35 -0.78 19.80
CA GLN A 326 -7.58 -1.58 19.70
C GLN A 326 -7.78 -2.55 20.87
N TYR A 327 -6.69 -3.02 21.49
CA TYR A 327 -6.69 -4.02 22.56
C TYR A 327 -6.00 -3.46 23.83
N PRO A 328 -6.65 -2.54 24.57
CA PRO A 328 -6.06 -1.91 25.76
C PRO A 328 -5.62 -2.92 26.83
N GLU A 329 -6.33 -4.03 26.98
CA GLU A 329 -5.98 -5.11 27.91
C GLU A 329 -4.61 -5.73 27.59
N VAL A 330 -4.31 -5.93 26.30
CA VAL A 330 -3.00 -6.41 25.84
C VAL A 330 -1.95 -5.35 26.13
N GLN A 331 -2.26 -4.07 25.89
CA GLN A 331 -1.36 -2.95 26.17
C GLN A 331 -1.01 -2.86 27.66
N THR A 332 -2.01 -2.94 28.55
CA THR A 332 -1.81 -2.92 30.01
C THR A 332 -0.97 -4.11 30.49
N GLN A 333 -1.28 -5.32 30.01
CA GLN A 333 -0.54 -6.53 30.39
C GLN A 333 0.92 -6.48 29.92
N LEU A 334 1.15 -6.07 28.67
CA LEU A 334 2.49 -5.90 28.13
C LEU A 334 3.28 -4.84 28.90
N ARG A 335 2.66 -3.69 29.20
CA ARG A 335 3.30 -2.63 29.99
C ARG A 335 3.72 -3.11 31.37
N ALA A 336 2.84 -3.86 32.05
CA ALA A 336 3.15 -4.40 33.37
C ALA A 336 4.36 -5.35 33.33
N GLU A 337 4.41 -6.26 32.35
CA GLU A 337 5.54 -7.18 32.22
C GLU A 337 6.85 -6.46 31.85
N VAL A 338 6.79 -5.49 30.94
CA VAL A 338 7.94 -4.66 30.56
C VAL A 338 8.49 -3.89 31.76
N ARG A 339 7.64 -3.19 32.52
CA ARG A 339 8.07 -2.40 33.69
C ARG A 339 8.60 -3.25 34.84
N ALA A 340 8.18 -4.51 34.93
CA ALA A 340 8.68 -5.44 35.94
C ALA A 340 10.09 -5.97 35.62
N ASN A 341 10.48 -5.99 34.34
CA ASN A 341 11.71 -6.66 33.89
C ASN A 341 12.76 -5.70 33.29
N LEU A 342 12.37 -4.52 32.82
CA LEU A 342 13.27 -3.56 32.16
C LEU A 342 13.35 -2.25 32.94
N PRO A 343 14.51 -1.58 32.89
CA PRO A 343 14.64 -0.24 33.44
C PRO A 343 13.73 0.76 32.71
N SER A 344 13.39 1.87 33.39
CA SER A 344 12.73 2.99 32.70
C SER A 344 13.63 3.47 31.55
N PRO A 345 13.06 3.67 30.34
CA PRO A 345 13.79 4.26 29.21
C PRO A 345 14.32 5.67 29.52
N SER A 346 13.69 6.39 30.46
CA SER A 346 14.09 7.74 30.85
C SER A 346 15.05 7.68 32.05
N GLY A 347 16.33 8.02 31.82
CA GLY A 347 17.28 8.32 32.90
C GLY A 347 18.00 7.13 33.55
N SER A 348 17.84 5.90 33.03
CA SER A 348 18.62 4.74 33.49
C SER A 348 19.90 4.58 32.65
N ASN A 349 21.07 4.62 33.31
CA ASN A 349 22.36 4.23 32.70
C ASN A 349 22.53 2.70 32.62
N THR A 350 21.46 1.93 32.88
CA THR A 350 21.52 0.46 32.88
C THR A 350 21.49 -0.04 31.45
N LYS A 351 22.55 -0.76 31.06
CA LYS A 351 22.66 -1.37 29.74
C LYS A 351 21.73 -2.58 29.64
N VAL A 352 20.71 -2.48 28.79
CA VAL A 352 19.79 -3.59 28.49
C VAL A 352 20.43 -4.53 27.46
N THR A 353 20.44 -5.82 27.77
CA THR A 353 21.03 -6.86 26.95
C THR A 353 19.97 -7.65 26.18
N SER A 354 20.41 -8.46 25.20
CA SER A 354 19.51 -9.38 24.50
C SER A 354 18.79 -10.35 25.43
N LEU A 355 19.44 -10.79 26.51
CA LEU A 355 18.84 -11.71 27.48
C LEU A 355 17.70 -11.04 28.25
N ASP A 356 17.84 -9.75 28.59
CA ASP A 356 16.80 -9.02 29.32
C ASP A 356 15.51 -8.92 28.49
N ILE A 357 15.63 -8.69 27.18
CA ILE A 357 14.51 -8.68 26.24
C ILE A 357 13.92 -10.08 26.03
N GLU A 358 14.78 -11.10 25.87
CA GLU A 358 14.35 -12.50 25.66
C GLU A 358 13.59 -13.09 26.86
N HIS A 359 13.80 -12.57 28.08
CA HIS A 359 13.09 -12.99 29.29
C HIS A 359 11.69 -12.38 29.46
N ILE A 360 11.17 -11.67 28.45
CA ILE A 360 9.84 -11.04 28.45
C ILE A 360 8.95 -11.80 27.46
N PRO A 361 8.37 -12.95 27.86
CA PRO A 361 7.68 -13.84 26.94
C PRO A 361 6.43 -13.20 26.32
N TYR A 362 5.70 -12.35 27.06
CA TYR A 362 4.51 -11.70 26.50
C TYR A 362 4.88 -10.63 25.46
N LEU A 363 6.01 -9.93 25.62
CA LEU A 363 6.55 -9.06 24.56
C LEU A 363 6.82 -9.84 23.28
N THR A 364 7.47 -10.99 23.38
CA THR A 364 7.72 -11.86 22.22
C THR A 364 6.41 -12.34 21.58
N ALA A 365 5.41 -12.68 22.41
CA ALA A 365 4.09 -13.08 21.97
C ALA A 365 3.37 -11.96 21.20
N VAL A 366 3.37 -10.73 21.73
CA VAL A 366 2.77 -9.55 21.09
C VAL A 366 3.49 -9.25 19.78
N CYS A 367 4.83 -9.24 19.76
CA CYS A 367 5.58 -8.99 18.53
C CYS A 367 5.23 -9.99 17.43
N ASN A 368 5.15 -11.28 17.77
CA ASN A 368 4.76 -12.33 16.83
C ASN A 368 3.33 -12.16 16.34
N GLU A 369 2.39 -11.84 17.23
CA GLU A 369 0.99 -11.67 16.86
C GLU A 369 0.76 -10.44 15.99
N VAL A 370 1.45 -9.33 16.24
CA VAL A 370 1.42 -8.15 15.36
C VAL A 370 1.86 -8.52 13.95
N MET A 371 3.02 -9.17 13.80
CA MET A 371 3.54 -9.57 12.49
C MET A 371 2.71 -10.64 11.78
N ARG A 372 1.94 -11.45 12.52
CA ARG A 372 1.00 -12.42 11.95
C ARG A 372 -0.29 -11.73 11.51
N PHE A 373 -0.87 -10.91 12.38
CA PHE A 373 -2.21 -10.37 12.18
C PHE A 373 -2.21 -9.20 11.21
N TYR A 374 -1.25 -8.29 11.38
CA TYR A 374 -1.08 -7.11 10.55
C TYR A 374 0.16 -7.26 9.67
N ASP A 375 -0.06 -7.73 8.45
CA ASP A 375 1.02 -8.02 7.52
C ASP A 375 1.68 -6.76 6.98
N VAL A 376 3.00 -6.66 7.16
CA VAL A 376 3.82 -5.69 6.43
C VAL A 376 3.79 -6.00 4.92
N PHE A 377 3.72 -7.28 4.54
CA PHE A 377 3.71 -7.76 3.15
C PHE A 377 2.58 -8.78 2.92
N ALA A 378 1.55 -8.43 2.14
CA ALA A 378 0.41 -9.35 1.92
C ALA A 378 0.65 -10.46 0.88
N TRP A 379 1.62 -10.29 -0.03
CA TRP A 379 1.88 -11.25 -1.10
C TRP A 379 3.35 -11.28 -1.52
N THR A 380 3.77 -12.42 -2.07
CA THR A 380 5.04 -12.54 -2.79
C THR A 380 4.84 -13.26 -4.12
N PHE A 381 5.59 -12.85 -5.14
CA PHE A 381 5.42 -13.35 -6.50
C PHE A 381 6.56 -14.27 -6.92
N ARG A 382 6.24 -15.28 -7.73
CA ARG A 382 7.21 -16.15 -8.41
C ARG A 382 6.84 -16.37 -9.86
N GLU A 383 7.78 -16.79 -10.67
CA GLU A 383 7.63 -17.19 -12.07
C GLU A 383 8.43 -18.47 -12.30
N ALA A 384 7.80 -19.49 -12.88
CA ALA A 384 8.48 -20.72 -13.24
C ALA A 384 9.46 -20.45 -14.41
N VAL A 385 10.77 -20.58 -14.19
CA VAL A 385 11.78 -20.29 -15.24
C VAL A 385 12.08 -21.47 -16.17
N LYS A 386 11.57 -22.65 -15.82
CA LYS A 386 11.56 -23.87 -16.64
C LYS A 386 10.30 -24.67 -16.36
N ASP A 387 10.01 -25.64 -17.22
CA ASP A 387 8.95 -26.60 -16.95
C ASP A 387 9.28 -27.38 -15.67
N THR A 388 8.36 -27.37 -14.73
CA THR A 388 8.54 -27.97 -13.41
C THR A 388 7.22 -28.56 -12.91
N THR A 389 7.18 -28.95 -11.65
CA THR A 389 5.98 -29.43 -10.98
C THR A 389 5.79 -28.79 -9.63
N ILE A 390 4.54 -28.72 -9.18
CA ILE A 390 4.15 -28.46 -7.79
C ILE A 390 3.19 -29.58 -7.39
N LEU A 391 3.52 -30.34 -6.37
CA LEU A 391 2.76 -31.52 -5.92
C LEU A 391 2.47 -32.52 -7.06
N GLY A 392 3.45 -32.72 -7.94
CA GLY A 392 3.31 -33.57 -9.14
C GLY A 392 2.48 -32.95 -10.28
N GLN A 393 1.85 -31.78 -10.08
CA GLN A 393 1.14 -31.06 -11.14
C GLN A 393 2.12 -30.31 -12.03
N LYS A 394 2.03 -30.48 -13.36
CA LYS A 394 2.91 -29.83 -14.32
C LYS A 394 2.67 -28.31 -14.39
N ILE A 395 3.72 -27.56 -14.10
CA ILE A 395 3.78 -26.09 -14.19
C ILE A 395 4.68 -25.71 -15.38
N PRO A 396 4.12 -25.19 -16.47
CA PRO A 396 4.91 -24.74 -17.62
C PRO A 396 5.80 -23.54 -17.27
N LYS A 397 6.92 -23.43 -17.98
CA LYS A 397 7.76 -22.23 -17.98
C LYS A 397 6.92 -20.98 -18.28
N GLY A 398 7.21 -19.88 -17.57
CA GLY A 398 6.51 -18.60 -17.67
C GLY A 398 5.27 -18.49 -16.79
N THR A 399 4.89 -19.57 -16.09
CA THR A 399 3.75 -19.53 -15.15
C THR A 399 4.08 -18.63 -13.97
N LYS A 400 3.27 -17.58 -13.77
CA LYS A 400 3.36 -16.69 -12.60
C LYS A 400 2.56 -17.28 -11.44
N LEU A 401 3.13 -17.21 -10.24
CA LEU A 401 2.54 -17.66 -9.00
C LEU A 401 2.44 -16.49 -8.03
N VAL A 402 1.30 -16.40 -7.34
CA VAL A 402 1.08 -15.49 -6.22
C VAL A 402 1.00 -16.31 -4.96
N ILE A 403 1.83 -15.99 -3.97
CA ILE A 403 1.81 -16.58 -2.64
C ILE A 403 1.16 -15.54 -1.71
N PRO A 404 -0.09 -15.77 -1.27
CA PRO A 404 -0.85 -14.79 -0.48
C PRO A 404 -0.51 -14.94 1.02
N VAL A 405 0.50 -14.21 1.49
CA VAL A 405 1.00 -14.24 2.89
C VAL A 405 -0.14 -13.98 3.88
N SER A 406 -0.92 -12.92 3.69
CA SER A 406 -2.03 -12.59 4.59
C SER A 406 -3.09 -13.67 4.66
N ALA A 407 -3.40 -14.32 3.54
CA ALA A 407 -4.37 -15.40 3.52
C ALA A 407 -3.85 -16.64 4.27
N VAL A 408 -2.54 -16.88 4.27
CA VAL A 408 -1.92 -17.96 5.06
C VAL A 408 -1.95 -17.61 6.55
N HIS A 409 -1.65 -16.37 6.92
CA HIS A 409 -1.71 -15.89 8.31
C HIS A 409 -3.12 -15.90 8.93
N ARG A 410 -4.17 -15.83 8.11
CA ARG A 410 -5.58 -15.85 8.54
C ARG A 410 -6.31 -17.16 8.22
N ASP A 411 -5.62 -18.19 7.71
CA ASP A 411 -6.29 -19.46 7.38
C ASP A 411 -6.69 -20.20 8.66
N ARG A 412 -8.00 -20.27 8.94
CA ARG A 412 -8.56 -21.01 10.09
C ARG A 412 -8.15 -22.48 10.13
N LYS A 413 -7.81 -23.10 8.99
CA LYS A 413 -7.31 -24.48 8.97
C LYS A 413 -5.89 -24.62 9.50
N ILE A 414 -5.13 -23.53 9.47
CA ILE A 414 -3.74 -23.49 9.92
C ILE A 414 -3.68 -22.96 11.36
N TRP A 415 -4.42 -21.88 11.66
CA TRP A 415 -4.36 -21.13 12.92
C TRP A 415 -5.54 -21.39 13.87
N GLY A 416 -6.44 -22.30 13.51
CA GLY A 416 -7.64 -22.62 14.29
C GLY A 416 -8.76 -21.58 14.18
N ASP A 417 -9.80 -21.73 15.01
CA ASP A 417 -11.00 -20.87 14.94
C ASP A 417 -10.70 -19.40 15.25
N GLY A 418 -9.70 -19.14 16.10
CA GLY A 418 -9.23 -17.80 16.44
C GLY A 418 -8.30 -17.15 15.42
N ALA A 419 -8.19 -17.66 14.18
CA ALA A 419 -7.26 -17.12 13.17
C ALA A 419 -7.52 -15.64 12.83
N ASP A 420 -8.80 -15.24 12.87
CA ASP A 420 -9.28 -13.89 12.58
C ASP A 420 -9.28 -12.97 13.81
N SER A 421 -8.80 -13.44 14.96
CA SER A 421 -8.70 -12.66 16.20
C SER A 421 -7.24 -12.37 16.56
N PHE A 422 -6.96 -11.12 16.92
CA PHE A 422 -5.67 -10.73 17.47
C PHE A 422 -5.59 -11.25 18.91
N ASN A 423 -4.73 -12.24 19.15
CA ASN A 423 -4.59 -12.86 20.45
C ASN A 423 -3.12 -13.27 20.68
N PRO A 424 -2.34 -12.46 21.43
CA PRO A 424 -0.96 -12.80 21.79
C PRO A 424 -0.84 -14.08 22.62
N ASP A 425 -1.83 -14.42 23.46
CA ASP A 425 -1.75 -15.58 24.35
C ASP A 425 -1.54 -16.90 23.60
N ARG A 426 -1.89 -16.98 22.31
CA ARG A 426 -1.64 -18.18 21.47
C ARG A 426 -0.15 -18.56 21.41
N TRP A 427 0.74 -17.61 21.64
CA TRP A 427 2.19 -17.81 21.63
C TRP A 427 2.73 -18.17 23.03
N MET A 428 1.91 -18.04 24.08
CA MET A 428 2.34 -18.31 25.44
C MET A 428 2.47 -19.81 25.72
N PRO A 429 3.43 -20.22 26.59
CA PRO A 429 3.57 -21.60 27.02
C PRO A 429 2.26 -22.16 27.61
N GLY A 430 1.99 -23.45 27.36
CA GLY A 430 0.77 -24.13 27.81
C GLY A 430 -0.30 -24.31 26.73
N ASN A 431 -0.21 -23.56 25.62
CA ASN A 431 -1.04 -23.78 24.44
C ASN A 431 -0.44 -24.86 23.50
N ALA A 432 -1.31 -25.60 22.80
CA ALA A 432 -0.87 -26.58 21.81
C ALA A 432 -0.10 -25.89 20.68
N ASN A 433 1.09 -26.37 20.34
CA ASN A 433 2.00 -25.75 19.35
C ASN A 433 2.28 -24.25 19.63
N SER A 434 2.41 -23.85 20.91
CA SER A 434 2.64 -22.45 21.29
C SER A 434 3.89 -21.83 20.64
N SER A 435 4.95 -22.61 20.41
CA SER A 435 6.14 -22.15 19.68
C SER A 435 5.88 -21.75 18.22
N LEU A 436 4.72 -22.14 17.67
CA LEU A 436 4.21 -21.76 16.35
C LEU A 436 2.95 -20.90 16.45
N GLY A 437 2.61 -20.39 17.63
CA GLY A 437 1.40 -19.59 17.87
C GLY A 437 0.11 -20.38 17.69
N GLY A 438 0.15 -21.70 17.91
CA GLY A 438 -0.97 -22.59 17.66
C GLY A 438 -1.12 -23.05 16.21
N ALA A 439 -0.21 -22.65 15.31
CA ALA A 439 -0.26 -23.09 13.93
C ALA A 439 0.01 -24.58 13.77
N SER A 440 -0.64 -25.22 12.78
CA SER A 440 -0.40 -26.62 12.43
C SER A 440 0.89 -26.88 11.64
N SER A 441 1.61 -25.82 11.24
CA SER A 441 2.72 -25.90 10.28
C SER A 441 3.80 -24.85 10.51
N ASN A 442 5.06 -25.25 10.31
CA ASN A 442 6.23 -24.36 10.34
C ASN A 442 6.27 -23.36 9.16
N PHE A 443 5.44 -23.57 8.14
CA PHE A 443 5.28 -22.68 6.98
C PHE A 443 4.12 -21.68 7.15
N ALA A 444 3.39 -21.77 8.27
CA ALA A 444 2.25 -20.89 8.56
C ALA A 444 2.67 -19.44 8.79
N PHE A 445 3.74 -19.22 9.57
CA PHE A 445 4.24 -17.88 9.85
C PHE A 445 5.24 -17.46 8.77
N MET A 446 4.81 -16.55 7.89
CA MET A 446 5.47 -16.13 6.65
C MET A 446 5.90 -14.66 6.65
N ALA A 447 5.87 -13.95 7.79
CA ALA A 447 6.29 -12.54 7.89
C ALA A 447 7.70 -12.27 7.31
N PHE A 448 8.60 -13.25 7.44
CA PHE A 448 9.98 -13.19 6.93
C PHE A 448 10.23 -14.09 5.70
N ASN A 449 9.16 -14.63 5.10
CA ASN A 449 9.20 -15.68 4.08
C ASN A 449 9.85 -16.99 4.61
N LYS A 450 10.12 -17.97 3.73
CA LYS A 450 10.75 -19.25 4.09
C LYS A 450 11.78 -19.69 3.04
N GLY A 451 12.68 -20.59 3.46
CA GLY A 451 13.66 -21.25 2.57
C GLY A 451 14.91 -20.42 2.29
N PRO A 452 15.69 -20.76 1.23
CA PRO A 452 16.94 -20.08 0.89
C PRO A 452 16.80 -18.58 0.58
N ARG A 453 15.57 -18.11 0.32
CA ARG A 453 15.21 -16.70 0.10
C ARG A 453 14.54 -16.05 1.32
N THR A 454 14.60 -16.67 2.49
CA THR A 454 14.11 -16.08 3.74
C THR A 454 14.80 -14.76 4.03
N CYS A 455 14.13 -13.84 4.73
CA CYS A 455 14.71 -12.57 5.14
C CYS A 455 16.05 -12.82 5.86
N ILE A 456 17.10 -12.13 5.43
CA ILE A 456 18.41 -12.24 6.09
C ILE A 456 18.42 -11.47 7.42
N GLY A 457 17.64 -10.39 7.51
CA GLY A 457 17.51 -9.55 8.69
C GLY A 457 16.44 -9.98 9.68
N GLU A 458 15.92 -11.22 9.62
CA GLU A 458 14.84 -11.65 10.53
C GLU A 458 15.22 -11.46 12.01
N SER A 459 16.39 -11.96 12.43
CA SER A 459 16.83 -11.82 13.82
C SER A 459 17.07 -10.37 14.21
N PHE A 460 17.62 -9.57 13.29
CA PHE A 460 17.83 -8.13 13.49
C PHE A 460 16.50 -7.42 13.75
N ALA A 461 15.55 -7.58 12.82
CA ALA A 461 14.25 -6.91 12.88
C ALA A 461 13.44 -7.33 14.11
N ARG A 462 13.49 -8.61 14.51
CA ARG A 462 12.83 -9.09 15.74
C ARG A 462 13.39 -8.42 16.99
N ALA A 463 14.72 -8.33 17.11
CA ALA A 463 15.37 -7.71 18.25
C ALA A 463 15.11 -6.20 18.29
N GLU A 464 15.29 -5.51 17.15
CA GLU A 464 14.99 -4.09 16.99
C GLU A 464 13.53 -3.77 17.37
N PHE A 465 12.58 -4.51 16.79
CA PHE A 465 11.16 -4.32 17.02
C PHE A 465 10.76 -4.55 18.48
N ALA A 466 11.32 -5.58 19.13
CA ALA A 466 11.06 -5.85 20.54
C ALA A 466 11.58 -4.73 21.45
N CYS A 467 12.79 -4.22 21.22
CA CYS A 467 13.34 -3.09 21.98
C CYS A 467 12.50 -1.83 21.82
N LEU A 468 12.14 -1.48 20.58
CA LEU A 468 11.32 -0.30 20.29
C LEU A 468 9.94 -0.40 20.96
N LEU A 469 9.27 -1.54 20.79
CA LEU A 469 7.94 -1.76 21.35
C LEU A 469 7.96 -1.75 22.89
N ALA A 470 8.95 -2.39 23.50
CA ALA A 470 9.09 -2.43 24.95
C ALA A 470 9.34 -1.03 25.52
N ALA A 471 10.30 -0.28 24.98
CA ALA A 471 10.59 1.08 25.44
C ALA A 471 9.35 1.99 25.32
N TRP A 472 8.63 1.88 24.21
CA TRP A 472 7.43 2.68 23.95
C TRP A 472 6.29 2.38 24.92
N VAL A 473 5.88 1.11 25.00
CA VAL A 473 4.76 0.67 25.84
C VAL A 473 5.07 0.88 27.33
N GLY A 474 6.35 0.76 27.70
CA GLY A 474 6.82 1.07 29.05
C GLY A 474 6.56 2.52 29.48
N ARG A 475 6.61 3.48 28.54
CA ARG A 475 6.46 4.92 28.84
C ARG A 475 5.08 5.50 28.55
N PHE A 476 4.47 5.11 27.44
CA PHE A 476 3.26 5.74 26.92
C PHE A 476 2.05 4.85 27.06
N GLU A 477 0.93 5.47 27.45
CA GLU A 477 -0.41 4.97 27.15
C GLU A 477 -0.91 5.67 25.90
N PHE A 478 -1.50 4.90 24.99
CA PHE A 478 -1.87 5.43 23.70
C PHE A 478 -3.19 4.86 23.17
N GLU A 479 -3.96 5.73 22.52
CA GLU A 479 -5.27 5.47 21.93
C GLU A 479 -5.37 6.12 20.53
N LEU A 480 -6.24 5.59 19.67
CA LEU A 480 -6.46 6.21 18.36
C LEU A 480 -7.12 7.57 18.52
N ASN A 481 -6.67 8.54 17.71
CA ASN A 481 -7.22 9.88 17.75
C ASN A 481 -8.68 9.93 17.28
N ASP A 482 -9.01 9.19 16.23
CA ASP A 482 -10.36 9.06 15.70
C ASP A 482 -10.92 7.65 15.99
N PRO A 483 -11.97 7.50 16.82
CA PRO A 483 -12.58 6.19 17.08
C PRO A 483 -13.13 5.51 15.82
N ARG A 484 -13.43 6.24 14.74
CA ARG A 484 -13.89 5.65 13.47
C ARG A 484 -12.79 4.83 12.80
N GLU A 485 -11.54 5.17 13.07
CA GLU A 485 -10.35 4.49 12.57
C GLU A 485 -10.09 3.14 13.29
N LEU A 486 -10.87 2.82 14.33
CA LEU A 486 -10.89 1.47 14.95
C LEU A 486 -11.55 0.42 14.04
N ASP A 487 -12.38 0.81 13.07
CA ASP A 487 -12.85 -0.11 12.04
C ASP A 487 -11.81 -0.16 10.92
N ASP A 488 -11.18 -1.33 10.74
CA ASP A 488 -10.24 -1.63 9.66
C ASP A 488 -10.76 -1.19 8.27
N LYS A 489 -12.10 -1.11 8.08
CA LYS A 489 -12.74 -0.66 6.83
C LYS A 489 -12.60 0.83 6.55
N ASN A 490 -12.38 1.64 7.57
CA ASN A 490 -12.28 3.10 7.46
C ASN A 490 -10.83 3.55 7.22
N TYR A 491 -9.86 2.64 7.29
CA TYR A 491 -8.46 2.93 6.99
C TYR A 491 -8.15 2.76 5.51
N GLU A 492 -7.74 3.85 4.87
CA GLU A 492 -7.10 3.77 3.56
C GLU A 492 -5.69 3.20 3.74
N LEU A 493 -5.44 2.02 3.16
CA LEU A 493 -4.12 1.39 3.14
C LEU A 493 -3.35 1.83 1.90
N ALA A 494 -2.14 2.36 2.10
CA ALA A 494 -1.21 2.64 1.03
C ALA A 494 -0.74 1.30 0.45
N GLY A 495 -1.11 1.04 -0.80
CA GLY A 495 -0.56 -0.08 -1.57
C GLY A 495 0.82 0.28 -2.11
N GLY A 496 1.81 -0.56 -1.80
CA GLY A 496 3.20 -0.38 -2.26
C GLY A 496 4.04 -1.64 -2.05
N PHE A 497 5.32 -1.46 -1.69
CA PHE A 497 6.18 -2.55 -1.24
C PHE A 497 5.70 -3.10 0.11
N THR A 498 5.33 -2.22 1.04
CA THR A 498 4.71 -2.52 2.34
C THR A 498 3.23 -2.12 2.35
N ILE A 499 2.48 -2.57 3.37
CA ILE A 499 1.08 -2.20 3.59
C ILE A 499 0.99 -1.46 4.93
N GLY A 500 0.62 -0.19 4.88
CA GLY A 500 0.42 0.67 6.04
C GLY A 500 -0.61 1.77 5.74
N PRO A 501 -1.00 2.59 6.72
CA PRO A 501 -2.01 3.62 6.53
C PRO A 501 -1.53 4.76 5.61
N VAL A 502 -2.37 5.24 4.68
CA VAL A 502 -2.04 6.31 3.71
C VAL A 502 -1.77 7.65 4.39
N ASN A 503 -2.54 7.98 5.42
CA ASN A 503 -2.53 9.30 6.07
C ASN A 503 -1.65 9.35 7.33
N GLY A 504 -0.79 8.34 7.52
CA GLY A 504 -0.11 8.14 8.80
C GLY A 504 -1.06 7.57 9.85
N LEU A 505 -0.63 7.62 11.11
CA LEU A 505 -1.42 7.14 12.25
C LEU A 505 -1.34 8.22 13.33
N ASP A 506 -2.46 8.93 13.52
CA ASP A 506 -2.59 9.95 14.57
C ASP A 506 -3.01 9.27 15.87
N ILE A 507 -2.15 9.36 16.87
CA ILE A 507 -2.33 8.70 18.16
C ILE A 507 -2.35 9.74 19.26
N LYS A 508 -3.32 9.60 20.16
CA LYS A 508 -3.33 10.32 21.42
C LYS A 508 -2.41 9.59 22.37
N GLU A 509 -1.39 10.27 22.83
CA GLU A 509 -0.41 9.75 23.76
C GLU A 509 -0.51 10.47 25.09
N LYS A 510 -0.45 9.69 26.16
CA LYS A 510 -0.28 10.15 27.53
C LYS A 510 1.04 9.59 28.05
N ALA A 511 1.95 10.50 28.41
CA ALA A 511 3.17 10.12 29.10
C ALA A 511 2.83 9.78 30.55
N ASP A 512 3.26 8.61 31.02
CA ASP A 512 3.11 8.28 32.44
C ASP A 512 4.14 9.07 33.27
N ASN A 513 3.69 9.72 34.35
CA ASN A 513 4.52 10.53 35.23
C ASN A 513 5.18 9.70 36.35
N ASN A 514 4.79 8.43 36.53
CA ASN A 514 5.33 7.56 37.56
C ASN A 514 6.52 6.74 37.04
N ASP A 515 7.73 7.29 37.12
CA ASP A 515 9.00 6.55 36.95
C ASP A 515 9.37 5.69 38.19
N THR A 516 8.51 5.64 39.21
CA THR A 516 8.70 4.80 40.39
C THR A 516 8.03 3.44 40.23
N VAL A 517 8.84 2.39 40.26
CA VAL A 517 8.41 0.99 40.41
C VAL A 517 7.70 0.85 41.76
N HIS A 518 6.38 1.03 41.78
CA HIS A 518 5.57 0.67 42.92
C HIS A 518 5.16 -0.80 42.77
N HIS A 519 5.82 -1.67 43.53
CA HIS A 519 5.24 -2.94 43.92
C HIS A 519 4.00 -2.63 44.76
N GLU A 520 2.80 -2.73 44.18
CA GLU A 520 1.58 -2.68 44.98
C GLU A 520 0.57 -3.74 44.54
N GLN A 521 0.10 -4.47 45.56
CA GLN A 521 -0.75 -5.64 45.49
C GLN A 521 -2.10 -5.34 44.85
N ALA A 522 -2.56 -6.31 44.06
CA ALA A 522 -3.89 -6.33 43.46
C ALA A 522 -5.00 -6.17 44.50
N GLY A 523 -5.64 -4.99 44.50
CA GLY A 523 -6.91 -4.74 45.16
C GLY A 523 -8.05 -4.85 44.15
N ARG A 524 -8.76 -5.99 44.17
CA ARG A 524 -10.16 -6.03 43.71
C ARG A 524 -10.96 -5.16 44.68
N ASP A 525 -11.55 -4.08 44.18
CA ASP A 525 -12.85 -3.54 44.61
C ASP A 525 -13.08 -2.20 43.90
N ASN A 526 -13.98 -2.20 42.91
CA ASN A 526 -14.93 -1.12 42.59
C ASN A 526 -15.63 -1.41 41.25
N LEU A 527 -16.56 -2.35 41.28
CA LEU A 527 -17.64 -2.47 40.31
C LEU A 527 -18.91 -2.06 41.04
N LYS A 528 -19.41 -0.83 40.76
CA LYS A 528 -20.84 -0.44 40.71
C LYS A 528 -20.98 1.08 40.67
N SER A 529 -21.49 1.57 39.54
CA SER A 529 -22.48 2.66 39.37
C SER A 529 -22.12 3.62 38.24
N ALA A 530 -22.69 3.35 37.05
CA ALA A 530 -22.98 4.39 36.06
C ALA A 530 -24.08 3.89 35.13
N SER A 531 -25.21 4.59 35.14
CA SER A 531 -26.39 4.37 34.29
C SER A 531 -26.13 4.82 32.84
N PRO A 532 -26.78 4.23 31.82
CA PRO A 532 -26.56 4.61 30.42
C PRO A 532 -27.24 5.96 30.08
N PRO A 533 -26.61 6.83 29.26
CA PRO A 533 -27.28 8.03 28.76
C PRO A 533 -28.21 7.70 27.58
N SER A 534 -29.37 8.35 27.61
CA SER A 534 -30.48 8.26 26.66
C SER A 534 -30.12 8.77 25.26
N LEU A 535 -30.48 7.99 24.23
CA LEU A 535 -30.68 8.51 22.87
C LEU A 535 -31.91 9.42 22.89
N ASP A 536 -31.71 10.72 22.71
CA ASP A 536 -32.63 11.65 22.04
C ASP A 536 -32.06 13.08 22.13
N ALA A 537 -31.33 13.49 21.10
CA ALA A 537 -31.02 14.90 20.86
C ALA A 537 -31.12 15.16 19.35
N ASN A 538 -32.22 15.82 19.00
CA ASN A 538 -32.70 16.11 17.66
C ASN A 538 -31.66 16.89 16.81
N LEU A 539 -31.38 16.39 15.60
CA LEU A 539 -30.81 17.18 14.51
C LEU A 539 -31.96 17.91 13.81
N VAL A 540 -32.05 19.23 14.01
CA VAL A 540 -32.89 20.13 13.22
C VAL A 540 -32.12 20.44 11.93
N TYR A 541 -32.70 20.16 10.78
CA TYR A 541 -32.18 20.58 9.47
C TYR A 541 -32.82 21.92 9.10
N ASP A 542 -31.99 22.95 8.87
CA ASP A 542 -32.45 24.21 8.28
C ASP A 542 -32.83 23.98 6.80
N ASN A 543 -34.10 24.27 6.49
CA ASN A 543 -34.66 24.24 5.13
C ASN A 543 -34.47 25.61 4.47
N ASP A 544 -33.28 25.92 3.94
CA ASP A 544 -33.12 27.07 3.03
C ASP A 544 -31.92 26.87 2.08
N GLU A 545 -32.16 26.23 0.92
CA GLU A 545 -31.32 26.39 -0.29
C GLU A 545 -32.22 26.41 -1.53
N GLU A 546 -32.30 27.56 -2.20
CA GLU A 546 -33.08 27.81 -3.42
C GLU A 546 -32.83 26.76 -4.53
N GLU A 547 -33.92 26.27 -5.15
CA GLU A 547 -33.84 25.35 -6.29
C GLU A 547 -33.21 26.06 -7.51
N PRO A 548 -32.25 25.45 -8.23
CA PRO A 548 -31.64 26.08 -9.39
C PRO A 548 -32.60 26.14 -10.59
N GLU A 549 -32.87 27.34 -11.11
CA GLU A 549 -33.62 27.54 -12.34
C GLU A 549 -32.91 26.89 -13.55
N ILE A 550 -33.66 26.11 -14.33
CA ILE A 550 -33.13 25.31 -15.44
C ILE A 550 -32.83 26.23 -16.63
N HIS A 551 -31.55 26.51 -16.88
CA HIS A 551 -31.10 27.33 -18.00
C HIS A 551 -31.10 26.55 -19.34
N THR A 552 -31.24 27.23 -20.49
CA THR A 552 -31.25 26.61 -21.84
C THR A 552 -30.03 25.72 -22.15
N ARG A 553 -28.88 26.03 -21.55
CA ARG A 553 -27.64 25.23 -21.66
C ARG A 553 -27.76 23.84 -21.01
N THR A 554 -28.66 23.68 -20.05
CA THR A 554 -28.99 22.40 -19.39
C THR A 554 -29.69 21.43 -20.35
N TYR A 555 -30.68 21.92 -21.10
CA TYR A 555 -31.39 21.11 -22.09
C TYR A 555 -30.44 20.60 -23.19
N LEU A 556 -29.49 21.45 -23.62
CA LEU A 556 -28.50 21.08 -24.63
C LEU A 556 -27.57 19.95 -24.15
N ALA A 557 -27.18 19.96 -22.87
CA ALA A 557 -26.36 18.92 -22.26
C ALA A 557 -27.12 17.58 -22.12
N LEU A 558 -28.41 17.64 -21.75
CA LEU A 558 -29.26 16.45 -21.68
C LEU A 558 -29.47 15.80 -23.06
N VAL A 559 -29.66 16.62 -24.11
CA VAL A 559 -29.74 16.13 -25.50
C VAL A 559 -28.43 15.48 -25.93
N ALA A 560 -27.28 16.06 -25.58
CA ALA A 560 -25.97 15.47 -25.87
C ALA A 560 -25.77 14.12 -25.17
N MET A 561 -26.18 13.99 -23.90
CA MET A 561 -26.14 12.71 -23.17
C MET A 561 -27.05 11.66 -23.81
N PHE A 562 -28.26 12.04 -24.24
CA PHE A 562 -29.15 11.13 -24.96
C PHE A 562 -28.54 10.67 -26.29
N THR A 563 -27.92 11.61 -27.01
CA THR A 563 -27.23 11.34 -28.28
C THR A 563 -26.05 10.39 -28.07
N LEU A 564 -25.27 10.58 -27.00
CA LEU A 564 -24.17 9.71 -26.64
C LEU A 564 -24.65 8.27 -26.37
N ASN A 565 -25.71 8.10 -25.56
CA ASN A 565 -26.29 6.78 -25.29
C ASN A 565 -26.84 6.12 -26.56
N LEU A 566 -27.49 6.89 -27.44
CA LEU A 566 -27.96 6.38 -28.73
C LEU A 566 -26.81 5.87 -29.61
N VAL A 567 -25.70 6.62 -29.67
CA VAL A 567 -24.51 6.21 -30.41
C VAL A 567 -23.86 4.97 -29.82
N GLN A 568 -23.84 4.83 -28.50
CA GLN A 568 -23.33 3.61 -27.84
C GLN A 568 -24.15 2.37 -28.22
N VAL A 569 -25.48 2.48 -28.23
CA VAL A 569 -26.36 1.39 -28.66
C VAL A 569 -26.13 1.04 -30.13
N LEU A 570 -26.04 2.04 -31.01
CA LEU A 570 -25.78 1.82 -32.44
C LEU A 570 -24.40 1.19 -32.70
N ALA A 571 -23.37 1.62 -31.96
CA ALA A 571 -22.02 1.10 -32.08
C ALA A 571 -21.90 -0.35 -31.57
N LEU A 572 -22.65 -0.73 -30.53
CA LEU A 572 -22.66 -2.08 -29.97
C LEU A 572 -23.51 -3.09 -30.79
N GLN A 573 -24.45 -2.60 -31.60
CA GLN A 573 -25.33 -3.42 -32.44
C GLN A 573 -24.87 -3.50 -33.92
N GLY A 574 -23.82 -2.78 -34.30
CA GLY A 574 -23.28 -2.81 -35.66
C GLY A 574 -22.62 -4.16 -35.99
N PRO A 575 -22.82 -4.71 -37.20
CA PRO A 575 -22.15 -5.95 -37.59
C PRO A 575 -20.62 -5.77 -37.54
N PRO A 576 -19.85 -6.76 -37.04
CA PRO A 576 -18.40 -6.72 -37.17
C PRO A 576 -18.07 -6.65 -38.66
N ALA A 577 -17.29 -5.66 -39.06
CA ALA A 577 -16.95 -5.51 -40.47
C ALA A 577 -16.01 -6.63 -40.91
N VAL A 578 -16.56 -7.56 -41.66
CA VAL A 578 -15.82 -8.59 -42.38
C VAL A 578 -15.81 -8.19 -43.84
N GLU A 579 -14.66 -7.78 -44.36
CA GLU A 579 -14.46 -7.55 -45.79
C GLU A 579 -13.46 -8.57 -46.33
N LYS A 580 -13.84 -9.28 -47.40
CA LYS A 580 -12.93 -10.19 -48.13
C LYS A 580 -12.03 -9.36 -49.02
N ILE A 581 -10.79 -9.10 -48.58
CA ILE A 581 -9.80 -8.33 -49.35
C ILE A 581 -9.14 -9.19 -50.46
N SER A 582 -9.45 -10.48 -50.56
CA SER A 582 -8.91 -11.38 -51.59
C SER A 582 -9.90 -12.51 -51.92
N ASN A 583 -9.85 -13.03 -53.16
CA ASN A 583 -10.59 -14.21 -53.61
C ASN A 583 -10.16 -15.53 -52.92
N ASP A 584 -9.34 -15.46 -51.87
CA ASP A 584 -8.82 -16.60 -51.14
C ASP A 584 -9.65 -16.82 -49.85
N PRO A 585 -10.40 -17.93 -49.71
CA PRO A 585 -11.37 -18.13 -48.63
C PRO A 585 -10.78 -18.35 -47.23
N VAL A 586 -9.46 -18.22 -47.05
CA VAL A 586 -8.73 -18.65 -45.83
C VAL A 586 -8.18 -17.50 -44.97
N ARG A 587 -8.26 -16.23 -45.40
CA ARG A 587 -7.78 -15.08 -44.61
C ARG A 587 -8.88 -14.11 -44.23
N GLU A 588 -9.51 -14.36 -43.08
CA GLU A 588 -10.27 -13.36 -42.34
C GLU A 588 -9.32 -12.57 -41.43
N THR A 589 -9.06 -11.30 -41.74
CA THR A 589 -8.28 -10.40 -40.87
C THR A 589 -9.22 -9.51 -40.06
N TRP A 590 -9.17 -9.67 -38.75
CA TRP A 590 -9.90 -8.85 -37.78
C TRP A 590 -9.28 -7.46 -37.72
N VAL A 591 -10.05 -6.41 -38.01
CA VAL A 591 -9.60 -5.03 -37.83
C VAL A 591 -9.65 -4.72 -36.33
N PRO A 592 -8.53 -4.34 -35.68
CA PRO A 592 -8.56 -3.95 -34.28
C PRO A 592 -9.49 -2.75 -34.09
N ASN A 593 -10.31 -2.82 -33.05
CA ASN A 593 -11.41 -1.92 -32.73
C ASN A 593 -10.91 -0.48 -32.51
N ALA A 594 -10.73 0.29 -33.58
CA ALA A 594 -10.17 1.66 -33.58
C ALA A 594 -10.88 2.59 -32.57
N LEU A 595 -12.17 2.33 -32.31
CA LEU A 595 -12.96 2.94 -31.25
C LEU A 595 -12.27 2.88 -29.88
N SER A 596 -11.88 1.68 -29.47
CA SER A 596 -11.32 1.40 -28.14
C SER A 596 -9.95 2.05 -27.94
N LEU A 597 -9.16 2.17 -29.02
CA LEU A 597 -7.87 2.85 -29.01
C LEU A 597 -8.06 4.36 -28.83
N VAL A 598 -8.99 4.96 -29.57
CA VAL A 598 -9.33 6.39 -29.42
C VAL A 598 -9.87 6.67 -28.03
N GLN A 599 -10.77 5.83 -27.51
CA GLN A 599 -11.27 5.97 -26.14
C GLN A 599 -10.15 5.94 -25.11
N ALA A 600 -9.26 4.94 -25.18
CA ALA A 600 -8.17 4.77 -24.22
C ALA A 600 -7.17 5.94 -24.22
N VAL A 601 -6.87 6.51 -25.38
CA VAL A 601 -5.90 7.61 -25.52
C VAL A 601 -6.52 8.97 -25.25
N VAL A 602 -7.75 9.20 -25.72
CA VAL A 602 -8.38 10.52 -25.70
C VAL A 602 -9.15 10.79 -24.40
N ALA A 603 -9.68 9.77 -23.71
CA ALA A 603 -10.45 9.97 -22.48
C ALA A 603 -9.66 10.69 -21.37
N PRO A 604 -8.39 10.34 -21.07
CA PRO A 604 -7.61 11.05 -20.06
C PRO A 604 -7.35 12.53 -20.43
N VAL A 605 -7.13 12.79 -21.72
CA VAL A 605 -6.88 14.15 -22.25
C VAL A 605 -8.14 15.01 -22.13
N ILE A 606 -9.31 14.47 -22.50
CA ILE A 606 -10.59 15.18 -22.38
C ILE A 606 -10.92 15.48 -20.91
N CYS A 607 -10.71 14.52 -20.00
CA CYS A 607 -10.95 14.74 -18.57
C CYS A 607 -9.99 15.79 -17.97
N SER A 608 -8.72 15.77 -18.37
CA SER A 608 -7.76 16.79 -17.92
C SER A 608 -8.10 18.18 -18.48
N ALA A 609 -8.44 18.27 -19.77
CA ALA A 609 -8.84 19.51 -20.42
C ALA A 609 -10.16 20.07 -19.85
N SER A 610 -11.13 19.20 -19.54
CA SER A 610 -12.41 19.62 -18.96
C SER A 610 -12.23 20.29 -17.60
N ASP A 611 -11.29 19.79 -16.81
CA ASP A 611 -11.05 20.25 -15.44
C ASP A 611 -10.20 21.52 -15.45
N THR A 612 -9.22 21.59 -16.35
CA THR A 612 -8.34 22.76 -16.52
C THR A 612 -9.08 23.97 -17.08
N PHE A 613 -9.92 23.78 -18.10
CA PHE A 613 -10.63 24.85 -18.79
C PHE A 613 -12.08 25.03 -18.33
N GLN A 614 -12.53 24.26 -17.34
CA GLN A 614 -13.93 24.22 -16.87
C GLN A 614 -14.95 24.04 -18.02
N ALA A 615 -14.57 23.28 -19.06
CA ALA A 615 -15.31 23.17 -20.31
C ALA A 615 -16.10 21.85 -20.44
N ARG A 616 -16.46 21.22 -19.30
CA ARG A 616 -17.12 19.90 -19.24
C ARG A 616 -18.33 19.79 -20.18
N LYS A 617 -19.22 20.80 -20.20
CA LYS A 617 -20.44 20.82 -21.03
C LYS A 617 -20.12 20.94 -22.52
N SER A 618 -19.22 21.86 -22.89
CA SER A 618 -18.85 22.09 -24.29
C SER A 618 -18.11 20.90 -24.90
N LEU A 619 -17.23 20.24 -24.14
CA LEU A 619 -16.52 19.05 -24.58
C LEU A 619 -17.46 17.84 -24.72
N LEU A 620 -18.39 17.65 -23.78
CA LEU A 620 -19.41 16.61 -23.89
C LEU A 620 -20.27 16.79 -25.15
N ILE A 621 -20.75 18.01 -25.41
CA ILE A 621 -21.58 18.32 -26.59
C ILE A 621 -20.79 18.11 -27.88
N GLY A 622 -19.59 18.70 -27.99
CA GLY A 622 -18.77 18.64 -29.20
C GLY A 622 -18.40 17.20 -29.58
N CYS A 623 -17.92 16.41 -28.62
CA CYS A 623 -17.55 15.02 -28.87
C CYS A 623 -18.76 14.11 -29.15
N SER A 624 -19.92 14.37 -28.53
CA SER A 624 -21.14 13.61 -28.81
C SER A 624 -21.64 13.85 -30.24
N LEU A 625 -21.53 15.08 -30.75
CA LEU A 625 -21.87 15.41 -32.13
C LEU A 625 -20.93 14.73 -33.14
N ILE A 626 -19.61 14.75 -32.87
CA ILE A 626 -18.61 14.03 -33.67
C ILE A 626 -18.93 12.53 -33.71
N SER A 627 -19.27 11.95 -32.56
CA SER A 627 -19.64 10.55 -32.42
C SER A 627 -20.91 10.19 -33.19
N PHE A 628 -21.91 11.09 -33.19
CA PHE A 628 -23.15 10.91 -33.94
C PHE A 628 -22.92 10.86 -35.46
N ILE A 629 -22.02 11.72 -35.97
CA ILE A 629 -21.60 11.69 -37.37
C ILE A 629 -20.93 10.35 -37.71
N GLY A 630 -20.04 9.85 -36.83
CA GLY A 630 -19.42 8.54 -36.99
C GLY A 630 -20.45 7.40 -37.05
N ALA A 631 -21.43 7.42 -36.16
CA ALA A 631 -22.51 6.42 -36.11
C ALA A 631 -23.41 6.45 -37.35
N ALA A 632 -23.62 7.62 -37.97
CA ALA A 632 -24.37 7.75 -39.22
C ALA A 632 -23.60 7.24 -40.45
N ILE A 633 -22.26 7.32 -40.43
CA ILE A 633 -21.40 6.88 -41.54
C ILE A 633 -21.19 5.35 -41.51
N ALA A 634 -21.12 4.75 -40.32
CA ALA A 634 -20.76 3.34 -40.17
C ALA A 634 -21.65 2.36 -40.97
N PRO A 635 -23.00 2.46 -40.96
CA PRO A 635 -23.87 1.51 -41.68
C PRO A 635 -23.80 1.60 -43.21
N GLY A 636 -23.34 2.73 -43.78
CA GLY A 636 -23.25 2.97 -45.22
C GLY A 636 -21.84 2.82 -45.81
N SER A 637 -20.89 2.29 -45.04
CA SER A 637 -19.49 2.18 -45.45
C SER A 637 -19.28 1.00 -46.43
N LYS A 638 -18.85 1.31 -47.65
CA LYS A 638 -18.53 0.33 -48.71
C LYS A 638 -17.04 -0.02 -48.80
N ASP A 639 -16.19 0.71 -48.07
CA ASP A 639 -14.73 0.55 -48.05
C ASP A 639 -14.23 0.55 -46.60
N ILE A 640 -13.22 -0.29 -46.31
CA ILE A 640 -12.59 -0.40 -44.98
C ILE A 640 -12.09 0.94 -44.40
N TYR A 641 -11.54 1.83 -45.22
CA TYR A 641 -11.03 3.13 -44.75
C TYR A 641 -12.15 4.03 -44.23
N ARG A 642 -13.33 4.00 -44.88
CA ARG A 642 -14.49 4.78 -44.47
C ARG A 642 -15.05 4.30 -43.15
N LEU A 643 -15.00 2.99 -42.91
CA LEU A 643 -15.37 2.39 -41.64
C LEU A 643 -14.39 2.72 -40.51
N ILE A 644 -13.08 2.66 -40.77
CA ILE A 644 -12.06 3.03 -39.76
C ILE A 644 -12.25 4.49 -39.33
N VAL A 645 -12.48 5.39 -40.28
CA VAL A 645 -12.81 6.79 -39.98
C VAL A 645 -14.09 6.90 -39.16
N ALA A 646 -15.14 6.17 -39.50
CA ALA A 646 -16.38 6.15 -38.71
C ALA A 646 -16.15 5.68 -37.27
N GLN A 647 -15.36 4.62 -37.05
CA GLN A 647 -15.02 4.08 -35.73
C GLN A 647 -14.16 5.05 -34.89
N ILE A 648 -13.23 5.77 -35.53
CA ILE A 648 -12.44 6.82 -34.86
C ILE A 648 -13.35 7.94 -34.36
N LEU A 649 -14.31 8.39 -35.19
CA LEU A 649 -15.26 9.44 -34.82
C LEU A 649 -16.16 9.02 -33.66
N ILE A 650 -16.65 7.77 -33.66
CA ILE A 650 -17.42 7.22 -32.54
C ILE A 650 -16.56 7.17 -31.25
N GLY A 651 -15.26 6.95 -31.39
CA GLY A 651 -14.33 6.85 -30.26
C GLY A 651 -14.22 8.12 -29.42
N PHE A 652 -14.36 9.29 -30.06
CA PHE A 652 -14.41 10.57 -29.36
C PHE A 652 -15.63 10.72 -28.46
N GLY A 653 -16.79 10.16 -28.83
CA GLY A 653 -17.96 10.13 -27.94
C GLY A 653 -17.76 9.20 -26.76
N PHE A 654 -17.20 8.00 -26.99
CA PHE A 654 -16.90 7.07 -25.91
C PHE A 654 -15.85 7.63 -24.93
N ALA A 655 -14.95 8.49 -25.39
CA ALA A 655 -13.98 9.18 -24.55
C ALA A 655 -14.62 10.18 -23.56
N THR A 656 -15.87 10.62 -23.78
CA THR A 656 -16.57 11.58 -22.90
C THR A 656 -17.53 10.94 -21.91
N VAL A 657 -17.59 9.61 -21.84
CA VAL A 657 -18.41 8.88 -20.87
C VAL A 657 -18.17 9.34 -19.42
N PRO A 658 -16.93 9.56 -18.95
CA PRO A 658 -16.70 10.09 -17.60
C PRO A 658 -17.34 11.48 -17.38
N LEU A 659 -17.35 12.34 -18.41
CA LEU A 659 -17.99 13.66 -18.33
C LEU A 659 -19.52 13.54 -18.22
N ALA A 660 -20.11 12.58 -18.93
CA ALA A 660 -21.54 12.32 -18.85
C ALA A 660 -21.97 11.98 -17.42
N TYR A 661 -21.11 11.36 -16.59
CA TYR A 661 -21.38 11.11 -15.17
C TYR A 661 -21.33 12.36 -14.28
N CYS A 662 -20.42 13.30 -14.57
CA CYS A 662 -20.21 14.49 -13.74
C CYS A 662 -21.18 15.64 -14.05
N VAL A 663 -21.65 15.75 -15.30
CA VAL A 663 -22.55 16.84 -15.70
C VAL A 663 -23.93 16.79 -14.99
N PRO A 664 -24.56 15.62 -14.73
CA PRO A 664 -25.79 15.51 -13.94
C PRO A 664 -25.70 16.09 -12.53
N SER A 665 -24.57 15.93 -11.84
CA SER A 665 -24.36 16.52 -10.51
C SER A 665 -24.32 18.05 -10.53
N GLU A 666 -23.95 18.66 -11.66
CA GLU A 666 -23.89 20.12 -11.83
C GLU A 666 -25.22 20.74 -12.27
N VAL A 667 -26.13 19.93 -12.81
CA VAL A 667 -27.25 20.42 -13.63
C VAL A 667 -28.62 20.00 -13.10
N LEU A 668 -28.72 18.88 -12.37
CA LEU A 668 -29.98 18.37 -11.85
C LEU A 668 -30.20 18.70 -10.36
N PRO A 669 -31.46 18.98 -9.96
CA PRO A 669 -31.84 19.07 -8.54
C PRO A 669 -31.44 17.79 -7.78
N LYS A 670 -31.04 17.92 -6.51
CA LYS A 670 -30.55 16.80 -5.66
C LYS A 670 -31.45 15.57 -5.74
N ARG A 671 -32.78 15.75 -5.79
CA ARG A 671 -33.79 14.66 -5.90
C ARG A 671 -33.71 13.80 -7.17
N TRP A 672 -33.21 14.33 -8.29
CA TRP A 672 -33.18 13.63 -9.59
C TRP A 672 -31.81 13.06 -9.96
N ARG A 673 -30.74 13.45 -9.25
CA ARG A 673 -29.37 12.99 -9.51
C ARG A 673 -29.24 11.46 -9.45
N PRO A 674 -29.78 10.75 -8.43
CA PRO A 674 -29.63 9.30 -8.34
C PRO A 674 -30.30 8.56 -9.50
N MET A 675 -31.44 9.06 -9.99
CA MET A 675 -32.19 8.43 -11.08
C MET A 675 -31.45 8.52 -12.42
N VAL A 676 -30.83 9.67 -12.71
CA VAL A 676 -30.07 9.88 -13.95
C VAL A 676 -28.71 9.19 -13.92
N GLN A 677 -28.06 9.14 -12.75
CA GLN A 677 -26.82 8.37 -12.56
C GLN A 677 -27.06 6.86 -12.68
N ALA A 678 -28.22 6.36 -12.23
CA ALA A 678 -28.60 4.94 -12.36
C ALA A 678 -28.91 4.51 -13.81
N GLY A 679 -29.20 5.45 -14.73
CA GLY A 679 -29.51 5.17 -16.13
C GLY A 679 -28.30 5.03 -17.05
N MET A 680 -27.06 5.26 -16.57
CA MET A 680 -25.84 5.19 -17.37
C MET A 680 -25.05 3.89 -17.13
N PRO A 681 -24.43 3.30 -18.17
CA PRO A 681 -23.67 2.05 -18.05
C PRO A 681 -22.39 2.24 -17.24
N TYR A 682 -22.40 1.68 -16.02
CA TYR A 682 -21.42 1.86 -14.95
C TYR A 682 -19.98 1.56 -15.40
N SER A 683 -19.11 2.58 -15.40
CA SER A 683 -17.66 2.43 -15.67
C SER A 683 -16.80 3.51 -14.97
N GLY A 684 -17.09 3.82 -13.70
CA GLY A 684 -16.26 4.72 -12.87
C GLY A 684 -16.70 4.76 -11.39
N PRO A 685 -15.82 5.20 -10.46
CA PRO A 685 -16.09 5.22 -9.02
C PRO A 685 -16.98 6.39 -8.56
N ASP A 686 -17.63 6.22 -7.40
CA ASP A 686 -18.80 6.97 -6.90
C ASP A 686 -18.69 8.51 -6.78
N PRO A 687 -19.81 9.27 -6.89
CA PRO A 687 -19.82 10.73 -7.04
C PRO A 687 -19.83 11.54 -5.72
N LEU A 688 -19.88 10.89 -4.55
CA LEU A 688 -19.94 11.59 -3.24
C LEU A 688 -18.68 12.42 -2.93
N TYR A 689 -17.60 12.23 -3.69
CA TYR A 689 -16.32 12.91 -3.49
C TYR A 689 -16.25 14.33 -4.08
N TYR A 690 -17.11 14.68 -5.05
CA TYR A 690 -17.03 15.98 -5.75
C TYR A 690 -17.77 17.12 -5.03
N ASP A 691 -18.68 16.83 -4.10
CA ASP A 691 -19.43 17.88 -3.36
C ASP A 691 -18.58 18.55 -2.27
N ALA A 692 -17.57 17.86 -1.72
CA ALA A 692 -16.74 18.36 -0.62
C ALA A 692 -15.80 19.52 -1.02
N ASN A 693 -15.37 19.58 -2.28
CA ASN A 693 -14.46 20.64 -2.74
C ASN A 693 -15.18 21.96 -3.08
N ARG A 694 -16.51 21.94 -3.24
CA ARG A 694 -17.30 23.15 -3.55
C ARG A 694 -17.65 23.93 -2.28
N ILE A 695 -17.99 23.23 -1.19
CA ILE A 695 -18.26 23.83 0.13
C ILE A 695 -17.05 24.62 0.66
N ARG A 696 -15.83 24.18 0.34
CA ARG A 696 -14.59 24.83 0.76
C ARG A 696 -14.32 26.19 0.08
N LYS A 697 -15.00 26.50 -1.02
CA LYS A 697 -14.80 27.73 -1.80
C LYS A 697 -15.85 28.81 -1.53
N ASP A 698 -17.09 28.40 -1.24
CA ASP A 698 -18.19 29.34 -1.00
C ASP A 698 -18.16 29.97 0.41
N LEU A 699 -17.49 29.32 1.39
CA LEU A 699 -17.24 29.89 2.72
C LEU A 699 -16.15 30.99 2.76
N GLY A 700 -15.47 31.25 1.65
CA GLY A 700 -14.37 32.25 1.57
C GLY A 700 -14.73 33.57 0.87
N ALA A 701 -15.98 33.76 0.41
CA ALA A 701 -16.31 34.85 -0.50
C ALA A 701 -17.42 35.82 -0.03
N ASN A 702 -17.92 35.71 1.19
CA ASN A 702 -18.88 36.67 1.76
C ASN A 702 -18.26 37.55 2.86
N ALA A 703 -17.45 38.53 2.42
CA ALA A 703 -17.18 39.73 3.20
C ALA A 703 -17.04 40.91 2.23
N ARG A 704 -18.14 41.67 2.03
CA ARG A 704 -18.07 43.00 1.41
C ARG A 704 -18.77 44.05 2.26
N HIS A 705 -17.98 45.08 2.52
CA HIS A 705 -18.25 46.45 2.96
C HIS A 705 -18.41 46.75 4.47
N PRO A 706 -17.41 47.45 5.06
CA PRO A 706 -17.56 48.17 6.32
C PRO A 706 -18.08 49.60 6.06
N SER A 707 -18.91 50.11 6.98
CA SER A 707 -19.24 51.54 7.08
C SER A 707 -19.32 51.90 8.58
N PRO A 708 -19.18 53.18 8.96
CA PRO A 708 -17.93 53.77 9.45
C PRO A 708 -17.91 53.95 10.97
N LEU A 709 -16.69 53.98 11.53
CA LEU A 709 -16.39 54.30 12.93
C LEU A 709 -16.96 55.67 13.38
N PRO A 710 -17.37 55.79 14.65
CA PRO A 710 -17.25 57.03 15.42
C PRO A 710 -16.12 56.94 16.48
N PRO A 711 -15.67 58.08 17.03
CA PRO A 711 -14.26 58.34 17.30
C PRO A 711 -13.83 58.07 18.75
N TYR A 712 -12.50 57.99 18.87
CA TYR A 712 -11.64 57.97 20.07
C TYR A 712 -12.21 58.60 21.35
N GLY A 713 -12.03 57.83 22.44
CA GLY A 713 -11.93 58.25 23.84
C GLY A 713 -11.05 57.27 24.57
#